data_AF-A0A0S8FTE0-F1
#
_entry.id   AF-A0A0S8FTE0-F1
#
_cell.length_a   1.000
_cell.length_b   1.000
_cell.length_c   1.000
_cell.angle_alpha   90.00
_cell.angle_beta   90.00
_cell.angle_gamma   90.00
#
_symmetry.space_group_name_H-M   'P 1'
#
loop_
_entity.id
_entity.type
_entity.pdbx_description
1 polymer ?
#
loop_
_entity_poly.entity_id
_entity_poly.type
_entity_poly.pdbx_seq_one_letter_code
_entity_poly.pdbx_strand_id
1 'polypeptide(L)'
;MTKITLCILLIVLGVSAQEEGARYLIITHDNFYNAVLPLAKWKHKKGMRTKVVKLSETGSSSGEIKNYITGAYNNWQIQPEFLLLVGAPNYLPFINQGGVVTDNYYTNMDGDIFNEILSGRLTVHNTTEAQTVVNKILSYERTPDLTDSSWFINACLIVNVDYYGHDSVYWNDIRHAGNLMLANGYNVIDELCDSTGDNANTVIQAVNGGRAFVLYRGQGLNNWSYPFNVNPDLTNNGAKLPIVLSMTCRTIGTSSTPATAEKWLLTGSPATPRGGAGYFATTTTGSGFITFLRSAVCRGFFNALFVDGVTTFGEACEGGRMNVYNLYGSTSEYRGFTTLGDPEMNIWTDTPCALIVNHPTAIPVGSASFTVNVSRADNSLPVSGATVCVVGRIDTMLYAVDSTDPNGNAYFSIDPQIIDDTIDVTVTGVNLKPYEGYMFTITSGIFVGYLRSVIDDSLGGNNDGIINPGEEINLPLWVKNFGDSTAYDVTGTLHTNDPYTTITDSVKPFGTITAGDSTFSGDDGYDFTVAPNAPNNHAIDFDLVCRDIDDSVWTSYFSEVVHAADLVFESADISGGNFDPGDTVTVVVFIRNEGSADIDSVAARLYSLSLYAGIIDSTGSYAYIPAGGSVGNPADPFVVYSDIATPHGTLADFQMIVSAGYYLDTLDFSLCIGRKAYYIWNPDGTPAPGQNMHAILSGLGYSGDYGTTLESDLNLYQSVWVCVGVYPNNYVITSGSPQATALVNYLQDLNGRMYLEGGDIWYFDPPTGYDFGPLFGINAVADGSSNMGPVIGQSGTFTEGMNFNYSGENSFMDHISPGSANAFLIFRDSNDDYDCGVAYDEGSYRTVGASFELGLLTDGAAPSTRAALLDSIMHFFGVTTGIQETEIMRELTYITFDIFPNPCRGKVTIKYCTPDATILLKIYDISGRIVDQFQQNPNPGISVQTITWHGEDELGRRLPNGVYFVEFDNGDHVLTEKIIFIR
;
A
#
# COMPACT_ATOMS: atom_id res chain seq x y z
N MET A 1 63.44 -39.25 5.58
CA MET A 1 61.98 -39.21 5.73
C MET A 1 61.56 -38.30 6.89
N THR A 2 62.12 -37.08 6.99
CA THR A 2 61.77 -36.08 8.06
C THR A 2 62.34 -34.69 7.73
N LYS A 3 62.24 -34.27 6.46
CA LYS A 3 62.50 -32.88 6.03
C LYS A 3 61.51 -32.35 4.99
N ILE A 4 60.57 -33.18 4.54
CA ILE A 4 59.52 -32.81 3.56
C ILE A 4 58.19 -32.47 4.27
N THR A 5 58.03 -32.87 5.54
CA THR A 5 56.80 -32.60 6.32
C THR A 5 56.77 -31.21 6.96
N LEU A 6 57.89 -30.48 7.04
CA LEU A 6 57.95 -29.16 7.68
C LEU A 6 57.70 -27.99 6.73
N CYS A 7 57.91 -28.16 5.42
CA CYS A 7 57.57 -27.12 4.43
C CYS A 7 56.09 -27.15 4.01
N ILE A 8 55.42 -28.29 4.16
CA ILE A 8 53.97 -28.41 3.86
C ILE A 8 53.10 -27.83 4.99
N LEU A 9 53.64 -27.69 6.21
CA LEU A 9 52.92 -27.09 7.33
C LEU A 9 53.03 -25.54 7.38
N LEU A 10 53.94 -24.95 6.62
CA LEU A 10 54.12 -23.49 6.53
C LEU A 10 53.43 -22.86 5.31
N ILE A 11 52.98 -23.65 4.33
CA ILE A 11 52.22 -23.17 3.16
C ILE A 11 50.70 -23.11 3.46
N VAL A 12 50.24 -23.76 4.54
CA VAL A 12 48.83 -23.67 5.00
C VAL A 12 48.60 -22.46 5.94
N LEU A 13 49.64 -21.70 6.27
CA LEU A 13 49.56 -20.49 7.13
C LEU A 13 49.78 -19.18 6.35
N GLY A 14 49.74 -19.24 5.02
CA GLY A 14 49.72 -18.07 4.14
C GLY A 14 48.30 -17.63 3.75
N VAL A 15 47.26 -18.19 4.36
CA VAL A 15 45.96 -17.52 4.40
C VAL A 15 46.22 -16.27 5.23
N SER A 16 46.27 -15.09 4.60
CA SER A 16 46.15 -13.82 5.33
C SER A 16 45.03 -14.04 6.35
N ALA A 17 45.33 -14.01 7.65
CA ALA A 17 44.32 -14.19 8.67
C ALA A 17 43.17 -13.25 8.30
N GLN A 18 42.05 -13.81 7.85
CA GLN A 18 40.93 -13.01 7.37
C GLN A 18 40.57 -12.13 8.55
N GLU A 19 40.78 -10.82 8.42
CA GLU A 19 40.68 -9.91 9.56
C GLU A 19 39.34 -10.17 10.27
N GLU A 20 39.32 -10.42 11.57
CA GLU A 20 38.06 -10.76 12.24
C GLU A 20 37.34 -9.48 12.65
N GLY A 21 36.08 -9.30 12.22
CA GLY A 21 35.23 -8.18 12.64
C GLY A 21 34.39 -7.56 11.54
N ALA A 22 33.72 -6.44 11.87
CA ALA A 22 32.87 -5.67 10.96
C ALA A 22 32.70 -4.23 11.47
N ARG A 23 32.70 -3.27 10.54
CA ARG A 23 32.40 -1.85 10.83
C ARG A 23 30.90 -1.62 11.00
N TYR A 24 30.07 -2.43 10.34
CA TYR A 24 28.62 -2.40 10.48
C TYR A 24 28.11 -3.74 11.04
N LEU A 25 27.56 -3.70 12.24
CA LEU A 25 27.02 -4.88 12.92
C LEU A 25 25.49 -4.83 12.91
N ILE A 26 24.86 -5.84 12.30
CA ILE A 26 23.41 -6.01 12.34
C ILE A 26 23.09 -7.13 13.34
N ILE A 27 22.33 -6.80 14.39
CA ILE A 27 21.77 -7.79 15.32
C ILE A 27 20.27 -7.89 15.05
N THR A 28 19.82 -9.08 14.68
CA THR A 28 18.44 -9.30 14.23
C THR A 28 17.79 -10.49 14.93
N HIS A 29 16.49 -10.41 15.16
CA HIS A 29 15.70 -11.60 15.46
C HIS A 29 15.79 -12.59 14.29
N ASP A 30 15.86 -13.89 14.61
CA ASP A 30 16.09 -14.98 13.66
C ASP A 30 15.13 -14.96 12.45
N ASN A 31 13.84 -14.69 12.69
CA ASN A 31 12.82 -14.62 11.64
C ASN A 31 13.06 -13.53 10.57
N PHE A 32 13.88 -12.53 10.86
CA PHE A 32 14.16 -11.41 9.96
C PHE A 32 15.54 -11.52 9.30
N TYR A 33 16.32 -12.56 9.62
CA TYR A 33 17.67 -12.76 9.10
C TYR A 33 17.74 -12.66 7.57
N ASN A 34 16.88 -13.39 6.85
CA ASN A 34 16.87 -13.37 5.39
C ASN A 34 16.46 -12.01 4.82
N ALA A 35 15.55 -11.30 5.51
CA ALA A 35 15.05 -10.00 5.06
C ALA A 35 16.13 -8.90 5.13
N VAL A 36 17.11 -9.02 6.03
CA VAL A 36 18.20 -8.02 6.18
C VAL A 36 19.44 -8.32 5.34
N LEU A 37 19.57 -9.52 4.78
CA LEU A 37 20.73 -9.88 3.95
C LEU A 37 20.93 -8.96 2.74
N PRO A 38 19.89 -8.50 2.01
CA PRO A 38 20.06 -7.55 0.91
C PRO A 38 20.75 -6.25 1.35
N LEU A 39 20.33 -5.68 2.50
CA LEU A 39 20.98 -4.51 3.09
C LEU A 39 22.44 -4.80 3.44
N ALA A 40 22.70 -5.92 4.13
CA ALA A 40 24.06 -6.29 4.53
C ALA A 40 25.01 -6.46 3.34
N LYS A 41 24.53 -7.10 2.25
CA LYS A 41 25.28 -7.26 1.00
C LYS A 41 25.57 -5.90 0.36
N TRP A 42 24.58 -5.02 0.30
CA TRP A 42 24.77 -3.66 -0.22
C TRP A 42 25.83 -2.88 0.57
N LYS A 43 25.73 -2.86 1.91
CA LYS A 43 26.70 -2.20 2.79
C LYS A 43 28.12 -2.73 2.60
N HIS A 44 28.28 -4.06 2.55
CA HIS A 44 29.57 -4.68 2.28
C HIS A 44 30.13 -4.30 0.90
N LYS A 45 29.27 -4.30 -0.12
CA LYS A 45 29.62 -3.93 -1.49
C LYS A 45 30.11 -2.48 -1.62
N LYS A 46 29.53 -1.53 -0.87
CA LYS A 46 29.99 -0.13 -0.82
C LYS A 46 31.15 0.16 0.14
N GLY A 47 31.79 -0.88 0.70
CA GLY A 47 32.99 -0.74 1.54
C GLY A 47 32.72 -0.71 3.04
N MET A 48 31.45 -0.83 3.47
CA MET A 48 31.10 -1.02 4.88
C MET A 48 31.11 -2.50 5.21
N ARG A 49 32.26 -3.01 5.68
CA ARG A 49 32.38 -4.41 6.09
C ARG A 49 31.30 -4.76 7.10
N THR A 50 30.38 -5.63 6.69
CA THR A 50 29.13 -5.87 7.41
C THR A 50 29.06 -7.30 7.95
N LYS A 51 28.50 -7.46 9.16
CA LYS A 51 28.20 -8.76 9.74
C LYS A 51 26.77 -8.78 10.28
N VAL A 52 26.04 -9.85 9.96
CA VAL A 52 24.68 -10.10 10.48
C VAL A 52 24.75 -11.21 11.52
N VAL A 53 24.18 -10.96 12.69
CA VAL A 53 24.19 -11.88 13.83
C VAL A 53 22.76 -12.06 14.32
N LYS A 54 22.34 -13.32 14.50
CA LYS A 54 21.01 -13.63 15.02
C LYS A 54 20.95 -13.59 16.54
N LEU A 55 19.76 -13.36 17.09
CA LEU A 55 19.56 -13.46 18.55
C LEU A 55 19.83 -14.87 19.09
N SER A 56 19.68 -15.93 18.28
CA SER A 56 20.14 -17.27 18.64
C SER A 56 21.65 -17.38 18.91
N GLU A 57 22.44 -16.44 18.36
CA GLU A 57 23.90 -16.42 18.51
C GLU A 57 24.34 -15.48 19.64
N THR A 58 23.69 -14.33 19.79
CA THR A 58 24.01 -13.37 20.86
C THR A 58 23.41 -13.76 22.22
N GLY A 59 22.30 -14.51 22.22
CA GLY A 59 21.34 -14.54 23.32
C GLY A 59 20.29 -13.42 23.16
N SER A 60 19.12 -13.56 23.78
CA SER A 60 17.97 -12.67 23.57
C SER A 60 17.74 -11.68 24.72
N SER A 61 18.45 -11.81 25.84
CA SER A 61 18.38 -10.81 26.92
C SER A 61 19.26 -9.60 26.60
N SER A 62 18.92 -8.43 27.14
CA SER A 62 19.72 -7.22 26.93
C SER A 62 21.15 -7.34 27.41
N GLY A 63 21.40 -8.05 28.52
CA GLY A 63 22.74 -8.28 29.02
C GLY A 63 23.58 -9.17 28.08
N GLU A 64 22.98 -10.21 27.51
CA GLU A 64 23.67 -11.08 26.54
C GLU A 64 23.99 -10.33 25.24
N ILE A 65 23.01 -9.62 24.69
CA ILE A 65 23.21 -8.77 23.50
C ILE A 65 24.30 -7.72 23.76
N LYS A 66 24.26 -7.04 24.91
CA LYS A 66 25.28 -6.06 25.30
C LYS A 66 26.66 -6.68 25.40
N ASN A 67 26.77 -7.83 26.08
CA ASN A 67 28.05 -8.54 26.23
C ASN A 67 28.62 -8.96 24.87
N TYR A 68 27.78 -9.38 23.93
CA TYR A 68 28.22 -9.68 22.56
C TYR A 68 28.80 -8.44 21.88
N ILE A 69 28.07 -7.32 21.90
CA ILE A 69 28.50 -6.06 21.26
C ILE A 69 29.80 -5.55 21.90
N THR A 70 29.88 -5.53 23.23
CA THR A 70 31.10 -5.13 23.95
C THR A 70 32.27 -6.09 23.68
N GLY A 71 31.99 -7.38 23.53
CA GLY A 71 32.96 -8.38 23.09
C GLY A 71 33.49 -8.10 21.69
N ALA A 72 32.60 -7.78 20.74
CA ALA A 72 32.94 -7.38 19.39
C ALA A 72 33.80 -6.11 19.37
N TYR A 73 33.37 -5.06 20.06
CA TYR A 73 34.08 -3.78 20.15
C TYR A 73 35.50 -3.93 20.75
N ASN A 74 35.65 -4.69 21.84
CA ASN A 74 36.93 -4.79 22.53
C ASN A 74 37.92 -5.78 21.88
N ASN A 75 37.44 -6.80 21.17
CA ASN A 75 38.27 -7.94 20.78
C ASN A 75 38.36 -8.18 19.27
N TRP A 76 37.45 -7.65 18.45
CA TRP A 76 37.58 -7.77 16.99
C TRP A 76 38.72 -6.89 16.48
N GLN A 77 39.38 -7.34 15.42
CA GLN A 77 40.40 -6.54 14.73
C GLN A 77 39.77 -5.33 14.06
N ILE A 78 38.57 -5.52 13.50
CA ILE A 78 37.74 -4.44 12.97
C ILE A 78 36.56 -4.24 13.93
N GLN A 79 36.60 -3.12 14.64
CA GLN A 79 35.59 -2.74 15.62
C GLN A 79 34.33 -2.22 14.92
N PRO A 80 33.13 -2.49 15.45
CA PRO A 80 31.91 -1.89 14.92
C PRO A 80 31.86 -0.39 15.18
N GLU A 81 31.51 0.36 14.16
CA GLU A 81 31.25 1.81 14.20
C GLU A 81 29.76 2.10 14.19
N PHE A 82 28.99 1.23 13.52
CA PHE A 82 27.55 1.31 13.39
C PHE A 82 26.88 0.01 13.85
N LEU A 83 25.74 0.14 14.51
CA LEU A 83 24.91 -0.95 15.01
C LEU A 83 23.47 -0.82 14.51
N LEU A 84 22.96 -1.81 13.78
CA LEU A 84 21.54 -1.89 13.42
C LEU A 84 20.85 -2.96 14.26
N LEU A 85 19.86 -2.56 15.04
CA LEU A 85 19.02 -3.45 15.85
C LEU A 85 17.71 -3.74 15.10
N VAL A 86 17.46 -5.01 14.76
CA VAL A 86 16.30 -5.39 13.93
C VAL A 86 15.34 -6.29 14.72
N GLY A 87 14.20 -5.70 15.06
CA GLY A 87 13.11 -6.33 15.80
C GLY A 87 12.41 -5.33 16.74
N ALA A 88 11.10 -5.46 16.83
CA ALA A 88 10.28 -4.73 17.79
C ALA A 88 10.66 -5.06 19.25
N PRO A 89 10.26 -4.22 20.24
CA PRO A 89 10.67 -4.38 21.64
C PRO A 89 10.33 -5.75 22.29
N ASN A 90 9.36 -6.49 21.76
CA ASN A 90 9.03 -7.85 22.19
C ASN A 90 10.00 -8.92 21.67
N TYR A 91 10.76 -8.65 20.60
CA TYR A 91 11.80 -9.53 20.05
C TYR A 91 13.19 -9.11 20.51
N LEU A 92 13.49 -7.81 20.43
CA LEU A 92 14.79 -7.24 20.77
C LEU A 92 14.58 -6.14 21.83
N PRO A 93 14.96 -6.37 23.10
CA PRO A 93 14.62 -5.48 24.21
C PRO A 93 15.00 -4.01 23.95
N PHE A 94 14.12 -3.10 24.37
CA PHE A 94 14.38 -1.66 24.38
C PHE A 94 14.46 -1.20 25.84
N ILE A 95 15.67 -0.90 26.32
CA ILE A 95 15.96 -0.94 27.75
C ILE A 95 15.67 0.38 28.45
N ASN A 96 15.00 0.29 29.60
CA ASN A 96 14.85 1.42 30.50
C ASN A 96 16.11 1.56 31.38
N GLN A 97 16.92 2.58 31.10
CA GLN A 97 18.10 2.95 31.88
C GLN A 97 17.84 4.28 32.60
N GLY A 98 17.66 4.21 33.93
CA GLY A 98 17.50 5.42 34.76
C GLY A 98 16.22 6.21 34.46
N GLY A 99 15.14 5.55 34.05
CA GLY A 99 13.86 6.18 33.70
C GLY A 99 13.72 6.55 32.23
N VAL A 100 14.73 6.28 31.40
CA VAL A 100 14.75 6.57 29.96
C VAL A 100 14.85 5.26 29.18
N VAL A 101 13.94 5.03 28.24
CA VAL A 101 14.02 3.89 27.32
C VAL A 101 15.02 4.24 26.22
N THR A 102 16.07 3.46 26.02
CA THR A 102 17.20 3.87 25.18
C THR A 102 18.00 2.69 24.62
N ASP A 103 18.55 2.91 23.42
CA ASP A 103 19.56 2.05 22.81
C ASP A 103 20.99 2.48 23.16
N ASN A 104 21.18 3.61 23.85
CA ASN A 104 22.47 4.05 24.41
C ASN A 104 23.10 2.97 25.30
N TYR A 105 22.25 2.15 25.95
CA TYR A 105 22.70 0.98 26.71
C TYR A 105 23.54 0.03 25.86
N TYR A 106 23.16 -0.21 24.60
CA TYR A 106 23.87 -1.10 23.68
C TYR A 106 25.14 -0.50 23.12
N THR A 107 25.24 0.82 23.05
CA THR A 107 26.30 1.55 22.33
C THR A 107 27.37 2.20 23.20
N ASN A 108 27.13 2.39 24.51
CA ASN A 108 28.14 2.87 25.46
C ASN A 108 29.07 1.74 25.94
N MET A 109 30.35 1.76 25.58
CA MET A 109 31.31 0.65 25.78
C MET A 109 32.18 0.80 27.02
N ASP A 110 32.43 2.01 27.48
CA ASP A 110 33.38 2.29 28.57
C ASP A 110 32.71 2.68 29.91
N GLY A 111 31.38 2.77 29.93
CA GLY A 111 30.58 3.03 31.12
C GLY A 111 30.32 4.51 31.40
N ASP A 112 30.70 5.42 30.50
CA ASP A 112 30.29 6.82 30.59
C ASP A 112 28.86 7.06 30.08
N ILE A 113 28.59 8.15 29.35
CA ILE A 113 27.30 8.38 28.70
C ILE A 113 27.36 8.31 27.18
N PHE A 114 28.54 8.47 26.57
CA PHE A 114 28.68 8.67 25.14
C PHE A 114 28.49 7.37 24.36
N ASN A 115 28.17 7.49 23.08
CA ASN A 115 28.06 6.38 22.17
C ASN A 115 29.40 6.17 21.47
N GLU A 116 30.05 5.02 21.70
CA GLU A 116 31.23 4.63 20.90
C GLU A 116 30.83 4.00 19.57
N ILE A 117 29.59 3.49 19.49
CA ILE A 117 29.01 2.90 18.29
C ILE A 117 27.70 3.63 18.00
N LEU A 118 27.48 4.11 16.78
CA LEU A 118 26.25 4.80 16.41
C LEU A 118 25.16 3.78 16.06
N SER A 119 24.03 3.82 16.76
CA SER A 119 22.94 2.87 16.54
C SER A 119 21.78 3.43 15.74
N GLY A 120 21.10 2.53 15.05
CA GLY A 120 19.73 2.69 14.58
C GLY A 120 18.92 1.42 14.83
N ARG A 121 17.59 1.55 14.74
CA ARG A 121 16.67 0.45 15.03
C ARG A 121 15.59 0.32 13.95
N LEU A 122 15.33 -0.91 13.51
CA LEU A 122 14.17 -1.28 12.71
C LEU A 122 13.18 -2.03 13.62
N THR A 123 12.13 -1.36 14.06
CA THR A 123 11.11 -1.87 15.00
C THR A 123 10.07 -2.73 14.30
N VAL A 124 10.50 -3.80 13.65
CA VAL A 124 9.66 -4.66 12.80
C VAL A 124 9.06 -5.81 13.59
N HIS A 125 7.80 -6.15 13.30
CA HIS A 125 7.01 -7.17 13.99
C HIS A 125 6.85 -8.46 13.17
N ASN A 126 7.01 -8.39 11.86
CA ASN A 126 6.91 -9.54 10.95
C ASN A 126 7.89 -9.42 9.77
N THR A 127 8.01 -10.49 8.99
CA THR A 127 8.98 -10.56 7.88
C THR A 127 8.64 -9.57 6.76
N THR A 128 7.36 -9.33 6.47
CA THR A 128 6.94 -8.36 5.45
C THR A 128 7.35 -6.96 5.82
N GLU A 129 7.14 -6.53 7.07
CA GLU A 129 7.63 -5.23 7.57
C GLU A 129 9.15 -5.12 7.49
N ALA A 130 9.89 -6.19 7.82
CA ALA A 130 11.34 -6.22 7.68
C ALA A 130 11.78 -6.00 6.22
N GLN A 131 11.12 -6.68 5.28
CA GLN A 131 11.36 -6.50 3.84
C GLN A 131 10.99 -5.09 3.39
N THR A 132 9.84 -4.55 3.83
CA THR A 132 9.40 -3.18 3.50
C THR A 132 10.44 -2.14 3.91
N VAL A 133 10.89 -2.17 5.17
CA VAL A 133 11.84 -1.16 5.67
C VAL A 133 13.22 -1.31 5.02
N VAL A 134 13.69 -2.55 4.80
CA VAL A 134 14.95 -2.81 4.09
C VAL A 134 14.89 -2.31 2.65
N ASN A 135 13.80 -2.58 1.93
CA ASN A 135 13.62 -2.14 0.55
C ASN A 135 13.51 -0.61 0.44
N LYS A 136 12.91 0.07 1.43
CA LYS A 136 12.93 1.53 1.52
C LYS A 136 14.34 2.09 1.65
N ILE A 137 15.16 1.52 2.54
CA ILE A 137 16.56 1.95 2.73
C ILE A 137 17.36 1.72 1.43
N LEU A 138 17.20 0.57 0.79
CA LEU A 138 17.85 0.28 -0.50
C LEU A 138 17.38 1.21 -1.62
N SER A 139 16.07 1.48 -1.69
CA SER A 139 15.51 2.42 -2.67
C SER A 139 16.03 3.83 -2.44
N TYR A 140 16.16 4.26 -1.18
CA TYR A 140 16.67 5.58 -0.85
C TYR A 140 18.16 5.72 -1.16
N GLU A 141 18.99 4.75 -0.79
CA GLU A 141 20.45 4.89 -0.84
C GLU A 141 21.10 4.32 -2.12
N ARG A 142 20.61 3.18 -2.62
CA ARG A 142 21.22 2.45 -3.75
C ARG A 142 20.59 2.84 -5.08
N THR A 143 19.26 2.89 -5.14
CA THR A 143 18.49 3.17 -6.37
C THR A 143 17.52 4.34 -6.17
N PRO A 144 18.02 5.55 -5.83
CA PRO A 144 17.18 6.70 -5.55
C PRO A 144 16.27 7.04 -6.74
N ASP A 145 15.02 7.40 -6.45
CA ASP A 145 14.04 7.86 -7.45
C ASP A 145 14.45 9.22 -8.02
N LEU A 146 14.84 9.23 -9.29
CA LEU A 146 15.26 10.41 -10.03
C LEU A 146 14.21 10.90 -11.04
N THR A 147 13.00 10.31 -11.07
CA THR A 147 11.92 10.70 -12.00
C THR A 147 11.52 12.17 -11.82
N ASP A 148 11.57 12.63 -10.57
CA ASP A 148 11.40 14.03 -10.18
C ASP A 148 12.53 14.38 -9.22
N SER A 149 13.64 14.88 -9.75
CA SER A 149 14.81 15.17 -8.93
C SER A 149 14.64 16.32 -7.94
N SER A 150 13.50 17.03 -7.94
CA SER A 150 13.30 18.17 -7.04
C SER A 150 13.09 17.76 -5.58
N TRP A 151 12.65 16.52 -5.30
CA TRP A 151 12.33 16.09 -3.95
C TRP A 151 13.55 16.06 -3.01
N PHE A 152 14.77 15.84 -3.55
CA PHE A 152 16.03 15.85 -2.78
C PHE A 152 16.38 17.22 -2.17
N ILE A 153 15.80 18.28 -2.72
CA ILE A 153 16.09 19.68 -2.36
C ILE A 153 14.83 20.45 -1.98
N ASN A 154 13.77 19.73 -1.58
CA ASN A 154 12.56 20.27 -1.00
C ASN A 154 12.38 19.77 0.44
N ALA A 155 11.83 20.59 1.33
CA ALA A 155 11.59 20.20 2.72
C ALA A 155 10.25 20.72 3.25
N CYS A 156 9.70 20.02 4.23
CA CYS A 156 8.47 20.37 4.94
C CYS A 156 8.79 20.60 6.42
N LEU A 157 8.65 21.84 6.88
CA LEU A 157 9.00 22.26 8.23
C LEU A 157 7.74 22.77 8.94
N ILE A 158 7.41 22.16 10.07
CA ILE A 158 6.11 22.28 10.72
C ILE A 158 6.27 22.92 12.10
N VAL A 159 5.44 23.91 12.38
CA VAL A 159 5.26 24.49 13.72
C VAL A 159 3.82 24.29 14.17
N ASN A 160 3.62 23.51 15.23
CA ASN A 160 2.37 23.47 15.99
C ASN A 160 2.50 24.39 17.20
N VAL A 161 1.78 25.51 17.20
CA VAL A 161 1.89 26.58 18.20
C VAL A 161 1.13 26.20 19.48
N ASP A 162 1.72 26.42 20.66
CA ASP A 162 1.00 26.30 21.93
C ASP A 162 0.05 27.49 22.19
N TYR A 163 -0.90 27.29 23.11
CA TYR A 163 -2.03 28.16 23.49
C TYR A 163 -1.68 29.62 23.85
N TYR A 164 -0.39 29.96 23.95
CA TYR A 164 0.09 31.28 24.38
C TYR A 164 0.54 32.23 23.26
N GLY A 165 0.42 31.83 21.99
CA GLY A 165 0.66 32.72 20.85
C GLY A 165 2.14 33.09 20.70
N HIS A 166 2.76 32.57 19.64
CA HIS A 166 4.17 32.73 19.26
C HIS A 166 5.17 31.88 20.07
N ASP A 167 5.20 30.57 19.81
CA ASP A 167 6.34 29.71 20.16
C ASP A 167 7.58 30.07 19.34
N SER A 168 8.22 31.17 19.76
CA SER A 168 9.44 31.69 19.12
C SER A 168 10.56 30.65 19.04
N VAL A 169 10.62 29.68 19.96
CA VAL A 169 11.61 28.62 19.92
C VAL A 169 11.36 27.69 18.73
N TYR A 170 10.13 27.22 18.51
CA TYR A 170 9.79 26.33 17.39
C TYR A 170 10.05 27.01 16.04
N TRP A 171 9.59 28.26 15.91
CA TRP A 171 9.85 29.08 14.73
C TRP A 171 11.34 29.30 14.47
N ASN A 172 12.12 29.62 15.51
CA ASN A 172 13.55 29.82 15.35
C ASN A 172 14.27 28.53 14.92
N ASP A 173 13.76 27.37 15.33
CA ASP A 173 14.39 26.09 15.00
C ASP A 173 14.09 25.64 13.58
N ILE A 174 12.83 25.76 13.13
CA ILE A 174 12.50 25.47 11.73
C ILE A 174 13.18 26.46 10.78
N ARG A 175 13.25 27.75 11.13
CA ARG A 175 13.94 28.76 10.30
C ARG A 175 15.45 28.59 10.32
N HIS A 176 16.03 28.12 11.42
CA HIS A 176 17.44 27.74 11.46
C HIS A 176 17.72 26.61 10.46
N ALA A 177 16.92 25.55 10.47
CA ALA A 177 17.02 24.46 9.51
C ALA A 177 16.79 24.95 8.06
N GLY A 178 15.69 25.67 7.80
CA GLY A 178 15.35 26.20 6.49
C GLY A 178 16.41 27.16 5.93
N ASN A 179 16.99 28.03 6.75
CA ASN A 179 18.07 28.92 6.32
C ASN A 179 19.33 28.14 5.94
N LEU A 180 19.68 27.08 6.68
CA LEU A 180 20.81 26.21 6.34
C LEU A 180 20.54 25.44 5.04
N MET A 181 19.32 24.92 4.86
CA MET A 181 18.89 24.24 3.63
C MET A 181 18.97 25.19 2.42
N LEU A 182 18.40 26.39 2.51
CA LEU A 182 18.44 27.40 1.45
C LEU A 182 19.88 27.83 1.14
N ALA A 183 20.72 27.99 2.16
CA ALA A 183 22.14 28.30 1.97
C ALA A 183 22.92 27.18 1.26
N ASN A 184 22.40 25.95 1.29
CA ASN A 184 22.97 24.77 0.63
C ASN A 184 22.16 24.33 -0.61
N GLY A 185 21.38 25.23 -1.22
CA GLY A 185 20.79 25.01 -2.54
C GLY A 185 19.41 24.36 -2.53
N TYR A 186 18.74 24.24 -1.39
CA TYR A 186 17.33 23.81 -1.37
C TYR A 186 16.45 24.83 -2.10
N ASN A 187 15.44 24.31 -2.80
CA ASN A 187 14.55 25.08 -3.65
C ASN A 187 13.25 25.48 -2.93
N VAL A 188 12.52 24.49 -2.41
CA VAL A 188 11.23 24.71 -1.72
C VAL A 188 11.33 24.33 -0.25
N ILE A 189 10.97 25.25 0.62
CA ILE A 189 10.83 25.02 2.06
C ILE A 189 9.38 25.35 2.42
N ASP A 190 8.56 24.32 2.65
CA ASP A 190 7.22 24.51 3.17
C ASP A 190 7.35 24.87 4.66
N GLU A 191 6.89 26.06 5.06
CA GLU A 191 6.75 26.45 6.48
C GLU A 191 5.27 26.31 6.86
N LEU A 192 4.89 25.14 7.40
CA LEU A 192 3.52 24.82 7.77
C LEU A 192 3.24 25.21 9.22
N CYS A 193 2.08 25.81 9.47
CA CYS A 193 1.66 26.17 10.82
C CYS A 193 0.16 26.01 11.04
N ASP A 194 -0.23 25.55 12.23
CA ASP A 194 -1.63 25.48 12.66
C ASP A 194 -2.31 26.85 12.59
N SER A 195 -1.59 27.92 12.94
CA SER A 195 -2.10 29.29 12.86
C SER A 195 -2.36 29.80 11.44
N THR A 196 -1.82 29.13 10.41
CA THR A 196 -2.09 29.40 8.99
C THR A 196 -3.13 28.45 8.39
N GLY A 197 -3.72 27.57 9.20
CA GLY A 197 -4.70 26.56 8.77
C GLY A 197 -4.09 25.26 8.25
N ASP A 198 -2.76 25.13 8.33
CA ASP A 198 -2.08 23.90 7.93
C ASP A 198 -2.35 22.77 8.93
N ASN A 199 -2.44 21.56 8.42
CA ASN A 199 -2.82 20.39 9.22
C ASN A 199 -2.17 19.12 8.65
N ALA A 200 -2.55 17.97 9.20
CA ALA A 200 -2.05 16.66 8.79
C ALA A 200 -2.20 16.41 7.27
N ASN A 201 -3.29 16.85 6.64
CA ASN A 201 -3.49 16.68 5.19
C ASN A 201 -2.52 17.54 4.38
N THR A 202 -2.23 18.77 4.83
CA THR A 202 -1.20 19.61 4.19
C THR A 202 0.16 18.92 4.24
N VAL A 203 0.50 18.28 5.36
CA VAL A 203 1.75 17.51 5.48
C VAL A 203 1.75 16.30 4.55
N ILE A 204 0.63 15.55 4.46
CA ILE A 204 0.50 14.40 3.54
C ILE A 204 0.66 14.86 2.09
N GLN A 205 0.01 15.96 1.70
CA GLN A 205 0.17 16.54 0.36
C GLN A 205 1.61 16.96 0.07
N ALA A 206 2.28 17.58 1.04
CA ALA A 206 3.68 17.90 0.94
C ALA A 206 4.50 16.62 0.73
N VAL A 207 4.37 15.62 1.60
CA VAL A 207 5.11 14.36 1.50
C VAL A 207 4.88 13.67 0.15
N ASN A 208 3.62 13.60 -0.32
CA ASN A 208 3.26 13.02 -1.62
C ASN A 208 3.88 13.78 -2.80
N GLY A 209 4.06 15.10 -2.66
CA GLY A 209 4.80 15.90 -3.62
C GLY A 209 6.33 15.76 -3.55
N GLY A 210 6.86 14.93 -2.64
CA GLY A 210 8.29 14.65 -2.49
C GLY A 210 9.04 15.70 -1.67
N ARG A 211 9.58 15.29 -0.52
CA ARG A 211 10.49 16.09 0.33
C ARG A 211 11.63 15.23 0.85
N ALA A 212 12.81 15.81 0.98
CA ALA A 212 13.97 15.18 1.61
C ALA A 212 13.83 15.16 3.13
N PHE A 213 13.22 16.20 3.71
CA PHE A 213 13.02 16.32 5.15
C PHE A 213 11.59 16.68 5.52
N VAL A 214 11.12 16.07 6.61
CA VAL A 214 9.94 16.52 7.35
C VAL A 214 10.35 16.81 8.79
N LEU A 215 10.26 18.07 9.23
CA LEU A 215 10.62 18.47 10.59
C LEU A 215 9.37 18.92 11.35
N TYR A 216 9.03 18.23 12.43
CA TYR A 216 7.94 18.61 13.31
C TYR A 216 8.44 19.25 14.61
N ARG A 217 7.98 20.48 14.87
CA ARG A 217 8.11 21.20 16.13
C ARG A 217 6.75 21.55 16.70
N GLY A 218 6.44 20.97 17.86
CA GLY A 218 5.14 21.12 18.49
C GLY A 218 5.01 20.19 19.68
N GLN A 219 3.80 19.98 20.19
CA GLN A 219 3.49 18.95 21.17
C GLN A 219 3.32 17.58 20.49
N GLY A 220 3.58 16.51 21.23
CA GLY A 220 3.39 15.15 20.75
C GLY A 220 3.46 14.16 21.90
N LEU A 221 2.71 13.07 21.78
CA LEU A 221 2.80 11.92 22.68
C LEU A 221 2.27 10.70 21.94
N ASN A 222 3.16 9.78 21.61
CA ASN A 222 3.00 8.68 20.65
C ASN A 222 2.67 9.16 19.22
N ASN A 223 1.84 10.19 19.04
CA ASN A 223 1.59 10.87 17.77
C ASN A 223 1.95 12.36 17.88
N TRP A 224 2.11 13.02 16.74
CA TRP A 224 2.08 14.49 16.69
C TRP A 224 0.70 14.98 17.15
N SER A 225 0.66 16.11 17.87
CA SER A 225 -0.59 16.69 18.34
C SER A 225 -1.40 17.28 17.19
N TYR A 226 -2.73 17.29 17.35
CA TYR A 226 -3.66 18.00 16.46
C TYR A 226 -3.21 19.48 16.27
N PRO A 227 -3.34 20.06 15.06
CA PRO A 227 -3.95 19.47 13.85
C PRO A 227 -2.99 18.65 12.99
N PHE A 228 -1.75 18.44 13.42
CA PHE A 228 -0.70 17.75 12.67
C PHE A 228 -0.56 16.26 13.03
N ASN A 229 -1.60 15.62 13.57
CA ASN A 229 -1.61 14.18 13.86
C ASN A 229 -1.63 13.33 12.56
N VAL A 230 -0.55 13.38 11.80
CA VAL A 230 -0.38 12.70 10.50
C VAL A 230 -0.52 11.20 10.67
N ASN A 231 -1.36 10.59 9.82
CA ASN A 231 -1.36 9.15 9.59
C ASN A 231 -0.46 8.83 8.39
N PRO A 232 0.73 8.22 8.59
CA PRO A 232 1.64 7.91 7.48
C PRO A 232 1.05 6.93 6.45
N ASP A 233 0.04 6.14 6.82
CA ASP A 233 -0.64 5.21 5.90
C ASP A 233 -1.42 5.91 4.78
N LEU A 234 -1.65 7.22 4.88
CA LEU A 234 -2.29 8.03 3.85
C LEU A 234 -1.28 8.66 2.88
N THR A 235 0.02 8.44 3.10
CA THR A 235 1.04 8.88 2.15
C THR A 235 1.03 8.01 0.89
N ASN A 236 1.39 8.61 -0.23
CA ASN A 236 1.51 8.01 -1.55
C ASN A 236 2.73 8.58 -2.29
N ASN A 237 3.82 8.78 -1.55
CA ASN A 237 5.06 9.39 -2.02
C ASN A 237 6.01 8.41 -2.72
N GLY A 238 5.63 7.14 -2.87
CA GLY A 238 6.47 6.13 -3.51
C GLY A 238 7.85 6.04 -2.84
N ALA A 239 8.89 5.94 -3.68
CA ALA A 239 10.28 5.91 -3.24
C ALA A 239 10.88 7.29 -2.90
N LYS A 240 10.11 8.39 -2.94
CA LYS A 240 10.52 9.73 -2.51
C LYS A 240 10.42 9.86 -0.98
N LEU A 241 11.29 9.14 -0.28
CA LEU A 241 11.16 8.87 1.16
C LEU A 241 11.91 9.93 2.00
N PRO A 242 11.21 10.85 2.71
CA PRO A 242 11.85 11.81 3.60
C PRO A 242 12.55 11.16 4.79
N ILE A 243 13.53 11.88 5.35
CA ILE A 243 13.94 11.72 6.75
C ILE A 243 13.01 12.58 7.61
N VAL A 244 12.35 11.94 8.58
CA VAL A 244 11.37 12.59 9.44
C VAL A 244 11.96 12.86 10.83
N LEU A 245 11.83 14.09 11.30
CA LEU A 245 12.44 14.56 12.54
C LEU A 245 11.34 15.09 13.46
N SER A 246 11.29 14.59 14.68
CA SER A 246 10.25 14.98 15.64
C SER A 246 10.89 15.35 16.98
N MET A 247 11.18 16.64 17.11
CA MET A 247 11.88 17.21 18.27
C MET A 247 10.86 17.61 19.34
N THR A 248 10.06 16.64 19.77
CA THR A 248 8.94 16.77 20.72
C THR A 248 8.93 15.65 21.76
N CYS A 249 7.86 15.50 22.54
CA CYS A 249 7.70 14.46 23.56
C CYS A 249 7.40 13.11 22.92
N ARG A 250 8.10 12.07 23.39
CA ARG A 250 7.88 10.63 23.15
C ARG A 250 6.97 10.28 21.98
N THR A 251 7.47 10.42 20.75
CA THR A 251 6.78 9.94 19.53
C THR A 251 7.25 8.55 19.09
N ILE A 252 8.10 7.92 19.89
CA ILE A 252 8.60 6.55 19.72
C ILE A 252 7.84 5.62 20.67
N GLY A 253 7.40 4.47 20.14
CA GLY A 253 6.77 3.39 20.89
C GLY A 253 7.79 2.69 21.78
N THR A 254 7.57 2.71 23.09
CA THR A 254 8.42 1.99 24.06
C THR A 254 7.89 0.59 24.39
N SER A 255 6.84 0.13 23.69
CA SER A 255 6.20 -1.17 23.84
C SER A 255 6.04 -1.83 22.46
N SER A 256 5.33 -2.96 22.39
CA SER A 256 5.04 -3.65 21.12
C SER A 256 3.98 -2.94 20.26
N THR A 257 3.45 -1.79 20.66
CA THR A 257 2.49 -1.01 19.87
C THR A 257 3.23 0.13 19.16
N PRO A 258 3.23 0.16 17.81
CA PRO A 258 3.85 1.24 17.04
C PRO A 258 3.28 2.61 17.39
N ALA A 259 4.15 3.59 17.60
CA ALA A 259 3.82 5.00 17.64
C ALA A 259 4.02 5.62 16.24
N THR A 260 3.86 6.93 16.09
CA THR A 260 3.99 7.59 14.79
C THR A 260 5.38 7.36 14.17
N ALA A 261 6.44 7.33 14.98
CA ALA A 261 7.80 7.14 14.49
C ALA A 261 7.98 5.80 13.78
N GLU A 262 7.48 4.72 14.36
CA GLU A 262 7.51 3.39 13.75
C GLU A 262 6.60 3.35 12.52
N LYS A 263 5.39 3.93 12.58
CA LYS A 263 4.45 3.93 11.45
C LYS A 263 5.03 4.57 10.19
N TRP A 264 5.80 5.67 10.32
CA TRP A 264 6.50 6.29 9.20
C TRP A 264 7.44 5.33 8.47
N LEU A 265 8.10 4.42 9.20
CA LEU A 265 8.98 3.42 8.64
C LEU A 265 8.21 2.18 8.14
N LEU A 266 7.18 1.73 8.85
CA LEU A 266 6.49 0.47 8.58
C LEU A 266 5.47 0.53 7.43
N THR A 267 4.89 1.70 7.16
CA THR A 267 3.81 1.83 6.16
C THR A 267 4.22 1.43 4.74
N GLY A 268 3.30 0.94 3.92
CA GLY A 268 3.57 0.48 2.55
C GLY A 268 3.93 -1.01 2.49
N SER A 269 4.55 -1.43 1.39
CA SER A 269 4.92 -2.82 1.15
C SER A 269 6.35 -2.92 0.57
N PRO A 270 6.92 -4.13 0.46
CA PRO A 270 8.22 -4.31 -0.18
C PRO A 270 8.26 -3.85 -1.64
N ALA A 271 7.13 -3.88 -2.35
CA ALA A 271 6.99 -3.46 -3.75
C ALA A 271 6.54 -1.99 -3.89
N THR A 272 5.72 -1.51 -2.95
CA THR A 272 5.14 -0.16 -2.96
C THR A 272 5.60 0.63 -1.72
N PRO A 273 6.83 1.17 -1.71
CA PRO A 273 7.32 1.97 -0.59
C PRO A 273 6.52 3.27 -0.48
N ARG A 274 6.33 3.75 0.76
CA ARG A 274 5.78 5.08 1.10
C ARG A 274 6.19 5.48 2.51
N GLY A 275 5.83 6.64 3.01
CA GLY A 275 6.25 7.11 4.33
C GLY A 275 7.70 7.63 4.30
N GLY A 276 8.55 7.26 5.26
CA GLY A 276 9.91 7.81 5.40
C GLY A 276 11.04 6.77 5.35
N ALA A 277 12.27 7.24 5.09
CA ALA A 277 13.49 6.42 5.07
C ALA A 277 14.14 6.31 6.46
N GLY A 278 13.90 7.29 7.33
CA GLY A 278 14.44 7.36 8.69
C GLY A 278 13.57 8.25 9.58
N TYR A 279 13.63 8.02 10.89
CA TYR A 279 12.93 8.83 11.87
C TYR A 279 13.82 9.11 13.09
N PHE A 280 13.88 10.37 13.55
CA PHE A 280 14.65 10.75 14.75
C PHE A 280 13.77 11.48 15.77
N ALA A 281 13.67 10.91 16.97
CA ALA A 281 12.89 11.45 18.07
C ALA A 281 13.32 10.90 19.42
N THR A 282 12.76 11.42 20.50
CA THR A 282 13.04 10.95 21.87
C THR A 282 11.98 9.98 22.39
N THR A 283 12.36 9.14 23.36
CA THR A 283 11.47 8.33 24.20
C THR A 283 11.00 9.06 25.46
N THR A 284 11.50 10.26 25.73
CA THR A 284 11.25 11.02 26.96
C THR A 284 10.02 11.93 26.85
N THR A 285 9.40 12.20 28.00
CA THR A 285 8.35 13.21 28.16
C THR A 285 8.80 14.28 29.16
N GLY A 286 8.34 15.51 29.00
CA GLY A 286 8.65 16.59 29.93
C GLY A 286 7.77 17.82 29.69
N SER A 287 7.92 18.84 30.52
CA SER A 287 7.24 20.13 30.41
C SER A 287 8.17 21.30 30.75
N GLY A 288 7.80 22.51 30.37
CA GLY A 288 8.56 23.73 30.66
C GLY A 288 9.90 23.81 29.92
N PHE A 289 11.01 23.67 30.65
CA PHE A 289 12.37 23.89 30.11
C PHE A 289 12.78 22.87 29.03
N ILE A 290 12.05 21.76 28.88
CA ILE A 290 12.33 20.70 27.90
C ILE A 290 12.36 21.21 26.44
N THR A 291 11.61 22.26 26.13
CA THR A 291 11.56 22.86 24.79
C THR A 291 12.92 23.41 24.35
N PHE A 292 13.70 24.01 25.27
CA PHE A 292 15.04 24.51 24.97
C PHE A 292 16.06 23.37 24.76
N LEU A 293 15.89 22.27 25.50
CA LEU A 293 16.72 21.08 25.32
C LEU A 293 16.52 20.47 23.93
N ARG A 294 15.26 20.35 23.48
CA ARG A 294 14.93 19.81 22.15
C ARG A 294 15.22 20.77 21.00
N SER A 295 15.18 22.07 21.28
CA SER A 295 15.73 23.10 20.38
C SER A 295 17.22 22.87 20.13
N ALA A 296 18.00 22.56 21.17
CA ALA A 296 19.42 22.20 21.00
C ALA A 296 19.60 20.94 20.16
N VAL A 297 18.80 19.89 20.37
CA VAL A 297 18.86 18.68 19.54
C VAL A 297 18.56 18.99 18.08
N CYS A 298 17.49 19.74 17.81
CA CYS A 298 17.09 20.16 16.47
C CYS A 298 18.21 20.92 15.76
N ARG A 299 18.78 21.93 16.39
CA ARG A 299 19.88 22.73 15.81
C ARG A 299 21.16 21.93 15.68
N GLY A 300 21.44 21.05 16.63
CA GLY A 300 22.61 20.17 16.60
C GLY A 300 22.58 19.23 15.40
N PHE A 301 21.42 18.64 15.11
CA PHE A 301 21.23 17.80 13.92
C PHE A 301 21.54 18.55 12.62
N PHE A 302 20.91 19.71 12.40
CA PHE A 302 21.09 20.47 11.17
C PHE A 302 22.46 21.15 11.06
N ASN A 303 23.07 21.54 12.19
CA ASN A 303 24.45 22.04 12.19
C ASN A 303 25.43 20.91 11.83
N ALA A 304 25.26 19.72 12.40
CA ALA A 304 26.12 18.59 12.06
C ALA A 304 26.08 18.34 10.54
N LEU A 305 24.88 18.35 9.95
CA LEU A 305 24.70 18.10 8.52
C LEU A 305 25.22 19.24 7.63
N PHE A 306 24.77 20.48 7.86
CA PHE A 306 25.00 21.60 6.93
C PHE A 306 26.16 22.52 7.30
N VAL A 307 26.73 22.38 8.50
CA VAL A 307 27.86 23.21 8.99
C VAL A 307 29.10 22.36 9.20
N ASP A 308 28.97 21.25 9.93
CA ASP A 308 30.11 20.37 10.24
C ASP A 308 30.40 19.38 9.09
N GLY A 309 29.42 19.17 8.20
CA GLY A 309 29.55 18.34 7.00
C GLY A 309 29.50 16.84 7.27
N VAL A 310 28.83 16.41 8.34
CA VAL A 310 28.57 14.96 8.55
C VAL A 310 27.56 14.47 7.52
N THR A 311 27.66 13.20 7.15
CA THR A 311 26.95 12.70 5.95
C THR A 311 25.98 11.58 6.26
N THR A 312 26.22 10.81 7.33
CA THR A 312 25.37 9.69 7.70
C THR A 312 24.24 10.11 8.63
N PHE A 313 23.12 9.38 8.58
CA PHE A 313 21.96 9.64 9.42
C PHE A 313 22.29 9.51 10.92
N GLY A 314 23.07 8.50 11.29
CA GLY A 314 23.51 8.27 12.67
C GLY A 314 24.37 9.40 13.22
N GLU A 315 25.32 9.91 12.44
CA GLU A 315 26.19 11.03 12.85
C GLU A 315 25.40 12.33 13.02
N ALA A 316 24.46 12.63 12.10
CA ALA A 316 23.59 13.79 12.24
C ALA A 316 22.71 13.70 13.51
N CYS A 317 22.17 12.51 13.81
CA CYS A 317 21.44 12.26 15.05
C CYS A 317 22.33 12.43 16.29
N GLU A 318 23.58 11.98 16.22
CA GLU A 318 24.57 12.15 17.29
C GLU A 318 24.93 13.61 17.50
N GLY A 319 25.05 14.42 16.44
CA GLY A 319 25.23 15.86 16.53
C GLY A 319 24.11 16.54 17.33
N GLY A 320 22.86 16.09 17.14
CA GLY A 320 21.73 16.50 17.97
C GLY A 320 21.90 16.13 19.45
N ARG A 321 22.20 14.86 19.74
CA ARG A 321 22.43 14.36 21.10
C ARG A 321 23.58 15.09 21.80
N MET A 322 24.73 15.20 21.15
CA MET A 322 25.91 15.89 21.69
C MET A 322 25.63 17.36 21.95
N ASN A 323 24.90 18.05 21.07
CA ASN A 323 24.63 19.47 21.27
C ASN A 323 23.78 19.74 22.52
N VAL A 324 22.74 18.93 22.80
CA VAL A 324 21.95 19.10 24.03
C VAL A 324 22.77 18.77 25.28
N TYR A 325 23.65 17.77 25.23
CA TYR A 325 24.54 17.46 26.33
C TYR A 325 25.57 18.57 26.57
N ASN A 326 26.22 19.08 25.52
CA ASN A 326 27.25 20.11 25.65
C ASN A 326 26.68 21.44 26.16
N LEU A 327 25.47 21.81 25.73
CA LEU A 327 24.85 23.08 26.14
C LEU A 327 24.20 23.02 27.52
N TYR A 328 23.65 21.86 27.92
CA TYR A 328 22.80 21.78 29.12
C TYR A 328 23.16 20.66 30.09
N GLY A 329 24.10 19.77 29.76
CA GLY A 329 24.44 18.58 30.54
C GLY A 329 23.27 17.58 30.66
N SER A 330 22.30 17.62 29.74
CA SER A 330 21.10 16.78 29.83
C SER A 330 21.42 15.33 29.44
N THR A 331 21.61 14.50 30.45
CA THR A 331 21.82 13.05 30.27
C THR A 331 20.55 12.33 29.80
N SER A 332 19.37 12.83 30.17
CA SER A 332 18.10 12.21 29.80
C SER A 332 17.76 12.42 28.32
N GLU A 333 17.93 13.63 27.77
CA GLU A 333 17.68 13.85 26.34
C GLU A 333 18.77 13.22 25.47
N TYR A 334 20.04 13.24 25.91
CA TYR A 334 21.12 12.53 25.22
C TYR A 334 20.78 11.05 25.03
N ARG A 335 20.32 10.37 26.09
CA ARG A 335 19.91 8.95 26.03
C ARG A 335 18.57 8.75 25.33
N GLY A 336 17.64 9.67 25.49
CA GLY A 336 16.26 9.50 25.02
C GLY A 336 16.12 9.57 23.51
N PHE A 337 16.90 10.43 22.85
CA PHE A 337 16.85 10.60 21.41
C PHE A 337 17.41 9.39 20.67
N THR A 338 16.53 8.66 19.98
CA THR A 338 16.79 7.40 19.31
C THR A 338 16.65 7.54 17.80
N THR A 339 17.59 6.95 17.07
CA THR A 339 17.59 6.86 15.62
C THR A 339 16.78 5.63 15.20
N LEU A 340 15.67 5.81 14.49
CA LEU A 340 14.93 4.70 13.84
C LEU A 340 15.23 4.71 12.35
N GLY A 341 15.55 3.54 11.79
CA GLY A 341 16.14 3.42 10.45
C GLY A 341 17.60 3.00 10.50
N ASP A 342 18.28 3.12 9.36
CA ASP A 342 19.68 2.73 9.21
C ASP A 342 20.62 3.87 9.60
N PRO A 343 21.50 3.70 10.61
CA PRO A 343 22.38 4.77 11.06
C PRO A 343 23.53 5.07 10.10
N GLU A 344 23.93 4.15 9.22
CA GLU A 344 25.00 4.40 8.24
C GLU A 344 24.48 5.09 6.97
N MET A 345 23.16 5.07 6.74
CA MET A 345 22.53 5.64 5.55
C MET A 345 23.00 7.08 5.30
N ASN A 346 23.59 7.31 4.12
CA ASN A 346 23.97 8.66 3.70
C ASN A 346 22.73 9.52 3.45
N ILE A 347 22.71 10.73 3.99
CA ILE A 347 21.61 11.67 3.80
C ILE A 347 21.79 12.44 2.49
N TRP A 348 20.75 12.50 1.67
CA TRP A 348 20.73 13.38 0.51
C TRP A 348 20.56 14.84 0.97
N THR A 349 21.51 15.68 0.57
CA THR A 349 21.51 17.13 0.82
C THR A 349 21.54 17.95 -0.48
N ASP A 350 21.64 17.27 -1.61
CA ASP A 350 21.54 17.83 -2.95
C ASP A 350 21.02 16.72 -3.88
N THR A 351 20.64 17.09 -5.10
CA THR A 351 20.25 16.14 -6.14
C THR A 351 21.41 15.18 -6.44
N PRO A 352 21.21 13.85 -6.37
CA PRO A 352 22.26 12.87 -6.64
C PRO A 352 22.84 13.02 -8.04
N CYS A 353 24.16 13.20 -8.13
CA CYS A 353 24.87 13.29 -9.39
C CYS A 353 25.23 11.90 -9.93
N ALA A 354 24.85 11.59 -11.17
CA ALA A 354 25.36 10.43 -11.87
C ALA A 354 26.87 10.53 -12.13
N LEU A 355 27.55 9.38 -12.21
CA LEU A 355 29.00 9.29 -12.34
C LEU A 355 29.42 8.69 -13.69
N ILE A 356 30.57 9.14 -14.19
CA ILE A 356 31.36 8.47 -15.22
C ILE A 356 32.58 7.88 -14.52
N VAL A 357 32.66 6.55 -14.47
CA VAL A 357 33.73 5.81 -13.77
C VAL A 357 34.52 4.99 -14.78
N ASN A 358 35.85 5.17 -14.78
CA ASN A 358 36.78 4.40 -15.60
C ASN A 358 37.68 3.56 -14.70
N HIS A 359 37.69 2.26 -14.93
CA HIS A 359 38.63 1.31 -14.33
C HIS A 359 39.00 0.27 -15.40
N PRO A 360 40.09 -0.50 -15.23
CA PRO A 360 40.34 -1.63 -16.10
C PRO A 360 39.16 -2.57 -16.09
N THR A 361 38.88 -3.20 -17.21
CA THR A 361 37.84 -4.23 -17.32
C THR A 361 38.35 -5.60 -16.90
N ALA A 362 39.67 -5.77 -16.76
CA ALA A 362 40.27 -6.96 -16.19
C ALA A 362 41.61 -6.66 -15.51
N ILE A 363 42.00 -7.52 -14.57
CA ILE A 363 43.23 -7.43 -13.77
C ILE A 363 43.84 -8.83 -13.63
N PRO A 364 45.17 -8.97 -13.48
CA PRO A 364 45.77 -10.28 -13.31
C PRO A 364 45.41 -10.92 -11.95
N VAL A 365 45.33 -12.25 -11.92
CA VAL A 365 45.43 -13.08 -10.71
C VAL A 365 46.85 -12.95 -10.18
N GLY A 366 46.98 -12.85 -8.86
CA GLY A 366 48.21 -12.38 -8.24
C GLY A 366 48.20 -10.85 -8.08
N SER A 367 49.39 -10.28 -7.84
CA SER A 367 49.50 -8.85 -7.59
C SER A 367 49.07 -8.00 -8.79
N ALA A 368 47.99 -7.24 -8.62
CA ALA A 368 47.45 -6.31 -9.58
C ALA A 368 47.44 -4.88 -9.02
N SER A 369 47.87 -3.91 -9.82
CA SER A 369 47.76 -2.49 -9.49
C SER A 369 47.01 -1.74 -10.59
N PHE A 370 46.06 -0.91 -10.21
CA PHE A 370 45.23 -0.14 -11.14
C PHE A 370 44.70 1.14 -10.50
N THR A 371 44.12 1.99 -11.33
CA THR A 371 43.48 3.25 -10.93
C THR A 371 42.02 3.21 -11.33
N VAL A 372 41.14 3.68 -10.44
CA VAL A 372 39.75 4.01 -10.75
C VAL A 372 39.65 5.53 -10.84
N ASN A 373 39.25 6.03 -12.01
CA ASN A 373 39.01 7.45 -12.25
C ASN A 373 37.50 7.74 -12.22
N VAL A 374 37.10 8.71 -11.42
CA VAL A 374 35.71 9.09 -11.19
C VAL A 374 35.52 10.56 -11.58
N SER A 375 34.55 10.79 -12.46
CA SER A 375 34.13 12.13 -12.86
C SER A 375 32.61 12.24 -12.85
N ARG A 376 32.11 13.47 -12.78
CA ARG A 376 30.66 13.72 -12.79
C ARG A 376 30.10 13.57 -14.21
N ALA A 377 28.91 12.98 -14.34
CA ALA A 377 28.26 12.86 -15.64
C ALA A 377 27.71 14.18 -16.18
N ASP A 378 27.42 15.16 -15.32
CA ASP A 378 26.81 16.43 -15.70
C ASP A 378 27.79 17.42 -16.35
N ASN A 379 29.07 17.38 -15.97
CA ASN A 379 30.07 18.35 -16.43
C ASN A 379 31.48 17.77 -16.65
N SER A 380 31.65 16.45 -16.48
CA SER A 380 32.93 15.74 -16.64
C SER A 380 34.06 16.21 -15.71
N LEU A 381 33.76 16.99 -14.66
CA LEU A 381 34.77 17.36 -13.67
C LEU A 381 35.12 16.16 -12.78
N PRO A 382 36.39 16.02 -12.37
CA PRO A 382 36.79 14.97 -11.44
C PRO A 382 36.07 15.09 -10.09
N VAL A 383 35.74 13.94 -9.48
CA VAL A 383 35.12 13.89 -8.16
C VAL A 383 36.18 13.58 -7.12
N SER A 384 36.43 14.51 -6.19
CA SER A 384 37.32 14.29 -5.05
C SER A 384 36.56 13.66 -3.87
N GLY A 385 37.19 12.72 -3.16
CA GLY A 385 36.66 12.13 -1.94
C GLY A 385 35.53 11.13 -2.11
N ALA A 386 35.28 10.64 -3.33
CA ALA A 386 34.36 9.52 -3.54
C ALA A 386 35.01 8.23 -3.02
N THR A 387 34.24 7.41 -2.29
CA THR A 387 34.67 6.11 -1.80
C THR A 387 34.54 5.09 -2.93
N VAL A 388 35.66 4.44 -3.26
CA VAL A 388 35.72 3.34 -4.23
C VAL A 388 36.03 2.06 -3.46
N CYS A 389 35.18 1.05 -3.61
CA CYS A 389 35.32 -0.26 -2.99
C CYS A 389 35.49 -1.35 -4.04
N VAL A 390 36.41 -2.28 -3.79
CA VAL A 390 36.62 -3.46 -4.65
C VAL A 390 36.41 -4.77 -3.87
N VAL A 391 35.48 -5.61 -4.35
CA VAL A 391 35.05 -6.84 -3.67
C VAL A 391 34.98 -8.01 -4.65
N GLY A 392 35.55 -9.16 -4.33
CA GLY A 392 35.39 -10.38 -5.14
C GLY A 392 34.00 -10.99 -4.99
N ARG A 393 33.41 -11.48 -6.09
CA ARG A 393 32.07 -12.09 -6.07
C ARG A 393 32.12 -13.52 -5.54
N ILE A 394 33.14 -14.28 -5.91
CA ILE A 394 33.26 -15.70 -5.52
C ILE A 394 33.79 -15.82 -4.10
N ASP A 395 34.93 -15.19 -3.79
CA ASP A 395 35.50 -15.26 -2.44
C ASP A 395 34.82 -14.32 -1.43
N THR A 396 33.98 -13.39 -1.89
CA THR A 396 33.31 -12.34 -1.09
C THR A 396 34.27 -11.39 -0.37
N MET A 397 35.56 -11.43 -0.72
CA MET A 397 36.63 -10.70 -0.06
C MET A 397 36.55 -9.22 -0.45
N LEU A 398 36.44 -8.35 0.56
CA LEU A 398 36.65 -6.92 0.39
C LEU A 398 38.16 -6.70 0.27
N TYR A 399 38.64 -6.55 -0.96
CA TYR A 399 40.07 -6.45 -1.27
C TYR A 399 40.66 -5.13 -0.80
N ALA A 400 39.95 -4.02 -1.08
CA ALA A 400 40.39 -2.69 -0.70
C ALA A 400 39.25 -1.67 -0.80
N VAL A 401 39.39 -0.59 -0.04
CA VAL A 401 38.59 0.64 -0.14
C VAL A 401 39.57 1.80 -0.19
N ASP A 402 39.38 2.72 -1.13
CA ASP A 402 40.17 3.95 -1.25
C ASP A 402 39.27 5.14 -1.60
N SER A 403 39.74 6.36 -1.37
CA SER A 403 39.03 7.59 -1.69
C SER A 403 39.69 8.33 -2.84
N THR A 404 38.90 8.90 -3.74
CA THR A 404 39.47 9.62 -4.89
C THR A 404 40.22 10.89 -4.48
N ASP A 405 41.37 11.13 -5.11
CA ASP A 405 42.15 12.37 -4.99
C ASP A 405 41.45 13.56 -5.71
N PRO A 406 41.99 14.79 -5.64
CA PRO A 406 41.42 15.94 -6.34
C PRO A 406 41.37 15.83 -7.88
N ASN A 407 42.05 14.86 -8.48
CA ASN A 407 41.98 14.54 -9.91
C ASN A 407 41.00 13.39 -10.21
N GLY A 408 40.23 12.95 -9.21
CA GLY A 408 39.24 11.89 -9.34
C GLY A 408 39.81 10.48 -9.29
N ASN A 409 41.06 10.28 -8.87
CA ASN A 409 41.71 8.98 -8.93
C ASN A 409 41.77 8.29 -7.57
N ALA A 410 41.35 7.03 -7.51
CA ALA A 410 41.61 6.10 -6.41
C ALA A 410 42.59 5.01 -6.88
N TYR A 411 43.56 4.63 -6.04
CA TYR A 411 44.69 3.78 -6.43
C TYR A 411 44.66 2.46 -5.66
N PHE A 412 44.63 1.36 -6.40
CA PHE A 412 44.49 0.03 -5.83
C PHE A 412 45.73 -0.82 -6.10
N SER A 413 46.09 -1.61 -5.09
CA SER A 413 47.02 -2.73 -5.21
C SER A 413 46.42 -3.91 -4.46
N ILE A 414 45.94 -4.90 -5.20
CA ILE A 414 45.23 -6.07 -4.65
C ILE A 414 45.88 -7.36 -5.16
N ASP A 415 45.57 -8.48 -4.54
CA ASP A 415 46.18 -9.78 -4.85
C ASP A 415 45.12 -10.88 -4.96
N PRO A 416 44.22 -10.82 -5.96
CA PRO A 416 43.19 -11.83 -6.14
C PRO A 416 43.79 -13.20 -6.44
N GLN A 417 43.29 -14.23 -5.74
CA GLN A 417 43.81 -15.60 -5.83
C GLN A 417 42.91 -16.54 -6.65
N ILE A 418 41.64 -16.17 -6.86
CA ILE A 418 40.68 -16.97 -7.61
C ILE A 418 40.75 -16.59 -9.10
N ILE A 419 41.00 -17.59 -9.93
CA ILE A 419 40.90 -17.50 -11.39
C ILE A 419 39.42 -17.44 -11.77
N ASP A 420 39.07 -16.62 -12.77
CA ASP A 420 37.69 -16.37 -13.21
C ASP A 420 36.78 -15.75 -12.14
N ASP A 421 37.34 -15.07 -11.13
CA ASP A 421 36.55 -14.23 -10.22
C ASP A 421 36.17 -12.91 -10.92
N THR A 422 35.06 -12.34 -10.48
CA THR A 422 34.64 -11.00 -10.84
C THR A 422 34.84 -10.10 -9.63
N ILE A 423 35.58 -9.01 -9.82
CA ILE A 423 35.84 -8.00 -8.80
C ILE A 423 34.86 -6.86 -9.03
N ASP A 424 33.84 -6.76 -8.19
CA ASP A 424 32.92 -5.62 -8.19
C ASP A 424 33.69 -4.33 -7.86
N VAL A 425 33.40 -3.26 -8.60
CA VAL A 425 33.89 -1.89 -8.35
C VAL A 425 32.67 -1.04 -8.01
N THR A 426 32.57 -0.59 -6.76
CA THR A 426 31.44 0.23 -6.31
C THR A 426 31.93 1.60 -5.92
N VAL A 427 31.34 2.66 -6.48
CA VAL A 427 31.66 4.05 -6.15
C VAL A 427 30.47 4.70 -5.46
N THR A 428 30.71 5.27 -4.29
CA THR A 428 29.70 6.00 -3.49
C THR A 428 30.28 7.30 -2.96
N GLY A 429 29.42 8.22 -2.57
CA GLY A 429 29.82 9.48 -1.94
C GLY A 429 28.65 10.40 -1.69
N VAL A 430 28.92 11.53 -1.05
CA VAL A 430 27.90 12.54 -0.71
C VAL A 430 27.24 13.08 -1.97
N ASN A 431 25.92 12.96 -2.07
CA ASN A 431 25.12 13.41 -3.22
C ASN A 431 25.62 12.84 -4.57
N LEU A 432 26.21 11.64 -4.55
CA LEU A 432 26.54 10.88 -5.76
C LEU A 432 25.57 9.72 -5.89
N LYS A 433 24.95 9.58 -7.06
CA LYS A 433 24.24 8.35 -7.40
C LYS A 433 25.28 7.22 -7.42
N PRO A 434 25.08 6.12 -6.66
CA PRO A 434 26.04 5.05 -6.66
C PRO A 434 26.31 4.49 -8.05
N TYR A 435 27.57 4.13 -8.30
CA TYR A 435 27.99 3.38 -9.48
C TYR A 435 28.35 1.96 -9.06
N GLU A 436 27.87 0.98 -9.82
CA GLU A 436 28.22 -0.44 -9.68
C GLU A 436 28.79 -0.93 -11.03
N GLY A 437 30.08 -1.24 -11.05
CA GLY A 437 30.79 -1.85 -12.19
C GLY A 437 31.58 -3.07 -11.73
N TYR A 438 32.42 -3.63 -12.60
CA TYR A 438 33.22 -4.82 -12.28
C TYR A 438 34.45 -4.99 -13.18
N MET A 439 35.39 -5.83 -12.74
CA MET A 439 36.57 -6.26 -13.49
C MET A 439 36.72 -7.78 -13.41
N PHE A 440 37.28 -8.42 -14.43
CA PHE A 440 37.60 -9.85 -14.39
C PHE A 440 39.01 -10.12 -13.83
N THR A 441 39.21 -11.22 -13.13
CA THR A 441 40.55 -11.73 -12.80
C THR A 441 41.07 -12.63 -13.91
N ILE A 442 42.31 -12.39 -14.36
CA ILE A 442 42.88 -13.01 -15.56
C ILE A 442 44.25 -13.61 -15.26
N THR A 443 44.68 -14.68 -15.91
CA THR A 443 46.10 -15.05 -15.86
C THR A 443 46.89 -14.15 -16.83
N SER A 444 48.14 -13.81 -16.50
CA SER A 444 49.06 -13.13 -17.44
C SER A 444 49.03 -13.83 -18.80
N GLY A 445 48.82 -13.09 -19.90
CA GLY A 445 48.69 -13.65 -21.24
C GLY A 445 47.40 -13.20 -21.92
N ILE A 446 46.67 -14.16 -22.50
CA ILE A 446 45.41 -13.92 -23.20
C ILE A 446 44.27 -14.02 -22.19
N PHE A 447 43.31 -13.11 -22.25
CA PHE A 447 42.04 -13.25 -21.55
C PHE A 447 40.94 -12.58 -22.35
N VAL A 448 40.02 -13.38 -22.87
CA VAL A 448 38.88 -12.88 -23.62
C VAL A 448 37.63 -12.99 -22.76
N GLY A 449 36.96 -11.87 -22.55
CA GLY A 449 35.74 -11.83 -21.77
C GLY A 449 34.64 -10.97 -22.38
N TYR A 450 33.45 -11.10 -21.83
CA TYR A 450 32.28 -10.30 -22.18
C TYR A 450 32.57 -8.80 -22.02
N LEU A 451 32.15 -8.00 -23.00
CA LEU A 451 32.26 -6.54 -22.96
C LEU A 451 30.89 -5.87 -22.82
N ARG A 452 29.93 -6.25 -23.68
CA ARG A 452 28.56 -5.73 -23.73
C ARG A 452 27.69 -6.56 -24.68
N SER A 453 26.38 -6.48 -24.54
CA SER A 453 25.35 -7.07 -25.38
C SER A 453 24.42 -5.98 -25.94
N VAL A 454 23.60 -6.37 -26.92
CA VAL A 454 22.39 -5.68 -27.33
C VAL A 454 21.28 -6.73 -27.31
N ILE A 455 20.10 -6.36 -26.81
CA ILE A 455 18.91 -7.19 -26.90
C ILE A 455 18.26 -6.91 -28.25
N ASP A 456 18.12 -7.95 -29.07
CA ASP A 456 17.36 -7.93 -30.31
C ASP A 456 16.24 -8.98 -30.23
N ASP A 457 15.04 -8.51 -29.93
CA ASP A 457 13.81 -9.30 -29.82
C ASP A 457 12.98 -9.23 -31.11
N SER A 458 13.58 -8.82 -32.24
CA SER A 458 12.87 -8.75 -33.54
C SER A 458 12.43 -10.12 -34.07
N LEU A 459 13.06 -11.19 -33.57
CA LEU A 459 12.75 -12.58 -33.88
C LEU A 459 11.82 -13.17 -32.82
N GLY A 460 10.52 -12.93 -32.95
CA GLY A 460 9.52 -13.57 -32.07
C GLY A 460 9.22 -12.82 -30.76
N GLY A 461 9.78 -11.63 -30.56
CA GLY A 461 9.37 -10.64 -29.57
C GLY A 461 8.64 -9.43 -30.18
N ASN A 462 8.62 -8.32 -29.44
CA ASN A 462 7.81 -7.15 -29.76
C ASN A 462 8.62 -5.98 -30.40
N ASN A 463 9.94 -6.15 -30.53
CA ASN A 463 10.93 -5.21 -31.05
C ASN A 463 11.08 -3.92 -30.21
N ASP A 464 11.02 -4.02 -28.89
CA ASP A 464 11.26 -2.91 -27.96
C ASP A 464 12.66 -2.93 -27.31
N GLY A 465 13.45 -3.99 -27.54
CA GLY A 465 14.77 -4.17 -26.95
C GLY A 465 14.76 -4.52 -25.46
N ILE A 466 13.65 -5.05 -24.98
CA ILE A 466 13.43 -5.52 -23.61
C ILE A 466 13.19 -7.03 -23.67
N ILE A 467 13.60 -7.77 -22.64
CA ILE A 467 13.32 -9.20 -22.56
C ILE A 467 11.99 -9.41 -21.86
N ASN A 468 10.98 -9.93 -22.57
CA ASN A 468 9.69 -10.31 -21.98
C ASN A 468 9.48 -11.84 -21.92
N PRO A 469 8.59 -12.31 -21.03
CA PRO A 469 8.19 -13.71 -21.02
C PRO A 469 7.60 -14.18 -22.35
N GLY A 470 8.05 -15.34 -22.83
CA GLY A 470 7.56 -15.97 -24.06
C GLY A 470 8.28 -15.56 -25.34
N GLU A 471 9.23 -14.63 -25.27
CA GLU A 471 9.97 -14.15 -26.44
C GLU A 471 11.17 -15.05 -26.79
N GLU A 472 11.57 -14.94 -28.06
CA GLU A 472 12.85 -15.42 -28.56
C GLU A 472 13.76 -14.20 -28.75
N ILE A 473 14.97 -14.28 -28.20
CA ILE A 473 15.90 -13.18 -28.10
C ILE A 473 17.17 -13.56 -28.86
N ASN A 474 17.56 -12.70 -29.80
CA ASN A 474 18.91 -12.67 -30.34
C ASN A 474 19.75 -11.71 -29.49
N LEU A 475 20.94 -12.16 -29.09
CA LEU A 475 21.85 -11.41 -28.23
C LEU A 475 23.20 -11.14 -28.93
N PRO A 476 23.27 -10.18 -29.86
CA PRO A 476 24.53 -9.70 -30.39
C PRO A 476 25.41 -9.15 -29.29
N LEU A 477 26.64 -9.65 -29.18
CA LEU A 477 27.55 -9.26 -28.12
C LEU A 477 28.97 -9.03 -28.58
N TRP A 478 29.69 -8.26 -27.79
CA TRP A 478 31.11 -8.01 -27.95
C TRP A 478 31.87 -8.77 -26.90
N VAL A 479 32.97 -9.40 -27.33
CA VAL A 479 34.02 -9.86 -26.42
C VAL A 479 35.25 -8.98 -26.61
N LYS A 480 36.03 -8.83 -25.55
CA LYS A 480 37.28 -8.08 -25.57
C LYS A 480 38.41 -8.93 -25.02
N ASN A 481 39.56 -8.87 -25.69
CA ASN A 481 40.78 -9.41 -25.13
C ASN A 481 41.35 -8.39 -24.13
N PHE A 482 41.14 -8.64 -22.86
CA PHE A 482 41.63 -7.82 -21.77
C PHE A 482 43.08 -8.16 -21.37
N GLY A 483 43.64 -9.23 -21.95
CA GLY A 483 45.03 -9.61 -21.78
C GLY A 483 46.02 -8.75 -22.55
N ASP A 484 47.31 -9.01 -22.35
CA ASP A 484 48.44 -8.31 -22.99
C ASP A 484 49.03 -9.05 -24.20
N SER A 485 48.48 -10.23 -24.50
CA SER A 485 48.90 -11.11 -25.59
C SER A 485 47.75 -11.34 -26.58
N THR A 486 48.05 -11.59 -27.85
CA THR A 486 47.03 -11.79 -28.90
C THR A 486 46.35 -13.14 -28.76
N ALA A 487 45.00 -13.15 -28.74
CA ALA A 487 44.18 -14.35 -28.79
C ALA A 487 43.98 -14.79 -30.24
N TYR A 488 44.20 -16.05 -30.59
CA TYR A 488 44.01 -16.57 -31.94
C TYR A 488 42.81 -17.53 -31.99
N ASP A 489 42.02 -17.46 -33.07
CA ASP A 489 40.85 -18.32 -33.33
C ASP A 489 39.90 -18.48 -32.14
N VAL A 490 39.52 -17.35 -31.55
CA VAL A 490 38.62 -17.31 -30.40
C VAL A 490 37.21 -17.74 -30.80
N THR A 491 36.59 -18.59 -29.98
CA THR A 491 35.17 -18.99 -30.03
C THR A 491 34.54 -18.80 -28.66
N GLY A 492 33.32 -18.28 -28.58
CA GLY A 492 32.58 -18.14 -27.31
C GLY A 492 31.35 -19.03 -27.27
N THR A 493 31.17 -19.74 -26.14
CA THR A 493 30.00 -20.57 -25.86
C THR A 493 29.17 -19.96 -24.73
N LEU A 494 27.90 -19.66 -24.96
CA LEU A 494 26.98 -19.13 -23.95
C LEU A 494 26.28 -20.28 -23.20
N HIS A 495 26.22 -20.17 -21.88
CA HIS A 495 25.53 -21.09 -20.98
C HIS A 495 24.62 -20.32 -20.01
N THR A 496 23.59 -20.99 -19.52
CA THR A 496 22.78 -20.52 -18.38
C THR A 496 22.26 -21.73 -17.62
N ASN A 497 22.09 -21.58 -16.30
CA ASN A 497 21.39 -22.54 -15.45
C ASN A 497 19.99 -22.03 -15.06
N ASP A 498 19.56 -20.92 -15.65
CA ASP A 498 18.29 -20.28 -15.36
C ASP A 498 17.10 -21.19 -15.72
N PRO A 499 16.15 -21.43 -14.80
CA PRO A 499 15.03 -22.34 -15.06
C PRO A 499 14.02 -21.80 -16.07
N TYR A 500 14.05 -20.51 -16.41
CA TYR A 500 13.13 -19.88 -17.36
C TYR A 500 13.78 -19.63 -18.71
N THR A 501 15.05 -19.95 -18.91
CA THR A 501 15.78 -19.60 -20.13
C THR A 501 16.31 -20.86 -20.82
N THR A 502 16.07 -20.98 -22.12
CA THR A 502 16.63 -22.06 -22.94
C THR A 502 17.40 -21.49 -24.11
N ILE A 503 18.72 -21.73 -24.13
CA ILE A 503 19.61 -21.32 -25.23
C ILE A 503 19.39 -22.22 -26.45
N THR A 504 19.13 -21.60 -27.60
CA THR A 504 18.86 -22.24 -28.91
C THR A 504 20.05 -22.12 -29.87
N ASP A 505 20.86 -21.06 -29.76
CA ASP A 505 22.17 -20.96 -30.40
C ASP A 505 23.21 -20.46 -29.38
N SER A 506 24.20 -21.32 -29.10
CA SER A 506 25.13 -21.13 -28.01
C SER A 506 26.56 -20.85 -28.44
N VAL A 507 26.94 -20.85 -29.72
CA VAL A 507 28.37 -20.78 -30.12
C VAL A 507 28.62 -19.78 -31.24
N LYS A 508 29.48 -18.79 -31.01
CA LYS A 508 29.93 -17.84 -32.05
C LYS A 508 31.45 -17.72 -32.17
N PRO A 509 31.98 -17.60 -33.40
CA PRO A 509 33.39 -17.32 -33.63
C PRO A 509 33.70 -15.82 -33.52
N PHE A 510 34.81 -15.50 -32.86
CA PHE A 510 35.36 -14.14 -32.74
C PHE A 510 36.73 -13.99 -33.42
N GLY A 511 37.36 -15.10 -33.84
CA GLY A 511 38.60 -15.05 -34.61
C GLY A 511 39.80 -14.54 -33.81
N THR A 512 40.74 -13.86 -34.48
CA THR A 512 41.93 -13.31 -33.80
C THR A 512 41.61 -11.96 -33.14
N ILE A 513 41.91 -11.82 -31.85
CA ILE A 513 41.68 -10.61 -31.07
C ILE A 513 42.99 -10.14 -30.46
N THR A 514 43.55 -9.04 -30.97
CA THR A 514 44.79 -8.48 -30.42
C THR A 514 44.59 -7.95 -29.01
N ALA A 515 45.68 -7.85 -28.24
CA ALA A 515 45.65 -7.34 -26.88
C ALA A 515 44.96 -5.97 -26.79
N GLY A 516 43.96 -5.84 -25.91
CA GLY A 516 43.17 -4.63 -25.72
C GLY A 516 42.06 -4.39 -26.76
N ASP A 517 41.96 -5.20 -27.82
CA ASP A 517 40.96 -5.05 -28.88
C ASP A 517 39.68 -5.86 -28.59
N SER A 518 38.59 -5.53 -29.27
CA SER A 518 37.29 -6.19 -29.13
C SER A 518 36.73 -6.65 -30.47
N THR A 519 36.08 -7.82 -30.46
CA THR A 519 35.35 -8.34 -31.63
C THR A 519 33.87 -8.47 -31.30
N PHE A 520 33.05 -8.18 -32.31
CA PHE A 520 31.60 -8.36 -32.30
C PHE A 520 31.23 -9.76 -32.81
N SER A 521 30.24 -10.42 -32.19
CA SER A 521 29.71 -11.71 -32.64
C SER A 521 29.09 -11.65 -34.05
N GLY A 522 28.74 -10.44 -34.51
CA GLY A 522 27.89 -10.21 -35.67
C GLY A 522 26.42 -10.11 -35.26
N ASP A 523 25.59 -9.67 -36.21
CA ASP A 523 24.14 -9.45 -36.01
C ASP A 523 23.36 -10.76 -35.77
N ASP A 524 23.99 -11.92 -35.96
CA ASP A 524 23.41 -13.26 -35.70
C ASP A 524 23.58 -13.69 -34.21
N GLY A 525 24.27 -12.89 -33.39
CA GLY A 525 24.20 -12.89 -31.91
C GLY A 525 24.30 -14.21 -31.17
N TYR A 526 23.46 -14.45 -30.17
CA TYR A 526 23.25 -15.75 -29.52
C TYR A 526 21.75 -15.87 -29.32
N ASP A 527 21.15 -17.03 -29.61
CA ASP A 527 19.69 -17.17 -29.54
C ASP A 527 19.29 -17.89 -28.26
N PHE A 528 18.26 -17.37 -27.59
CA PHE A 528 17.60 -18.06 -26.49
C PHE A 528 16.11 -17.73 -26.44
N THR A 529 15.37 -18.57 -25.72
CA THR A 529 13.93 -18.39 -25.48
C THR A 529 13.69 -18.19 -24.00
N VAL A 530 12.73 -17.32 -23.66
CA VAL A 530 12.29 -17.07 -22.29
C VAL A 530 10.94 -17.72 -22.05
N ALA A 531 10.81 -18.42 -20.93
CA ALA A 531 9.61 -19.13 -20.58
C ALA A 531 8.42 -18.16 -20.42
N PRO A 532 7.23 -18.51 -20.91
CA PRO A 532 5.97 -17.78 -20.71
C PRO A 532 5.66 -17.34 -19.28
N ASN A 533 6.16 -18.09 -18.29
CA ASN A 533 5.91 -17.86 -16.86
C ASN A 533 7.11 -17.27 -16.11
N ALA A 534 8.08 -16.68 -16.82
CA ALA A 534 9.19 -15.98 -16.21
C ALA A 534 8.68 -14.78 -15.37
N PRO A 535 9.06 -14.66 -14.09
CA PRO A 535 8.57 -13.57 -13.22
C PRO A 535 9.09 -12.20 -13.63
N ASN A 536 8.33 -11.16 -13.28
CA ASN A 536 8.77 -9.77 -13.40
C ASN A 536 10.05 -9.50 -12.58
N ASN A 537 11.00 -8.74 -13.12
CA ASN A 537 12.31 -8.40 -12.54
C ASN A 537 13.22 -9.61 -12.26
N HIS A 538 12.97 -10.75 -12.93
CA HIS A 538 13.81 -11.93 -12.80
C HIS A 538 15.14 -11.73 -13.56
N ALA A 539 16.27 -12.00 -12.91
CA ALA A 539 17.59 -11.89 -13.54
C ALA A 539 18.00 -13.24 -14.16
N ILE A 540 18.29 -13.24 -15.46
CA ILE A 540 18.87 -14.37 -16.18
C ILE A 540 20.38 -14.27 -16.06
N ASP A 541 21.00 -15.20 -15.33
CA ASP A 541 22.45 -15.27 -15.22
C ASP A 541 23.03 -16.10 -16.37
N PHE A 542 24.02 -15.53 -17.08
CA PHE A 542 24.73 -16.17 -18.19
C PHE A 542 26.21 -16.39 -17.87
N ASP A 543 26.72 -17.53 -18.30
CA ASP A 543 28.15 -17.85 -18.35
C ASP A 543 28.61 -17.87 -19.81
N LEU A 544 29.43 -16.90 -20.23
CA LEU A 544 30.07 -16.88 -21.54
C LEU A 544 31.48 -17.48 -21.45
N VAL A 545 31.68 -18.66 -22.03
CA VAL A 545 32.94 -19.40 -22.04
C VAL A 545 33.67 -19.19 -23.35
N CYS A 546 34.72 -18.35 -23.35
CA CYS A 546 35.60 -18.13 -24.49
C CYS A 546 36.75 -19.15 -24.51
N ARG A 547 37.11 -19.62 -25.70
CA ARG A 547 38.25 -20.51 -25.97
C ARG A 547 39.07 -20.04 -27.16
N ASP A 548 40.39 -20.20 -27.13
CA ASP A 548 41.28 -19.91 -28.26
C ASP A 548 41.84 -21.19 -28.93
N ILE A 549 42.76 -21.00 -29.89
CA ILE A 549 43.42 -22.09 -30.62
C ILE A 549 44.22 -23.06 -29.74
N ASP A 550 44.69 -22.60 -28.57
CA ASP A 550 45.48 -23.39 -27.63
C ASP A 550 44.59 -24.07 -26.56
N ASP A 551 43.26 -23.97 -26.70
CA ASP A 551 42.23 -24.45 -25.76
C ASP A 551 42.35 -23.80 -24.37
N SER A 552 42.89 -22.57 -24.31
CA SER A 552 42.79 -21.73 -23.13
C SER A 552 41.33 -21.35 -22.93
N VAL A 553 40.83 -21.40 -21.69
CA VAL A 553 39.41 -21.16 -21.37
C VAL A 553 39.30 -19.94 -20.46
N TRP A 554 38.37 -19.04 -20.78
CA TRP A 554 38.02 -17.87 -19.97
C TRP A 554 36.51 -17.78 -19.84
N THR A 555 36.01 -17.62 -18.61
CA THR A 555 34.57 -17.52 -18.38
C THR A 555 34.21 -16.12 -17.90
N SER A 556 33.21 -15.51 -18.52
CA SER A 556 32.62 -14.25 -18.09
C SER A 556 31.20 -14.47 -17.61
N TYR A 557 30.82 -13.76 -16.54
CA TYR A 557 29.48 -13.81 -15.98
C TYR A 557 28.79 -12.47 -16.20
N PHE A 558 27.58 -12.49 -16.75
CA PHE A 558 26.73 -11.31 -16.87
C PHE A 558 25.26 -11.71 -16.71
N SER A 559 24.40 -10.72 -16.51
CA SER A 559 22.96 -10.98 -16.39
C SER A 559 22.15 -9.98 -17.18
N GLU A 560 20.98 -10.43 -17.62
CA GLU A 560 19.94 -9.62 -18.25
C GLU A 560 18.64 -9.78 -17.45
N VAL A 561 17.72 -8.81 -17.54
CA VAL A 561 16.51 -8.77 -16.70
C VAL A 561 15.26 -9.01 -17.53
N VAL A 562 14.39 -9.90 -17.04
CA VAL A 562 13.05 -10.13 -17.60
C VAL A 562 12.08 -9.09 -17.05
N HIS A 563 11.35 -8.44 -17.95
CA HIS A 563 10.29 -7.49 -17.62
C HIS A 563 8.93 -8.12 -17.96
N ALA A 564 8.05 -8.22 -16.96
CA ALA A 564 6.73 -8.83 -17.13
C ALA A 564 5.63 -7.95 -16.51
N ALA A 565 4.41 -8.11 -17.01
CA ALA A 565 3.22 -7.56 -16.38
C ALA A 565 2.89 -8.33 -15.09
N ASP A 566 2.26 -7.65 -14.13
CA ASP A 566 1.82 -8.21 -12.85
C ASP A 566 0.48 -7.56 -12.49
N LEU A 567 -0.63 -8.23 -12.82
CA LEU A 567 -1.97 -7.65 -12.68
C LEU A 567 -2.53 -7.94 -11.30
N VAL A 568 -3.10 -6.93 -10.64
CA VAL A 568 -3.77 -7.05 -9.34
C VAL A 568 -5.20 -6.50 -9.42
N PHE A 569 -6.10 -7.02 -8.58
CA PHE A 569 -7.43 -6.45 -8.40
C PHE A 569 -7.34 -5.09 -7.69
N GLU A 570 -8.05 -4.09 -8.20
CA GLU A 570 -8.10 -2.76 -7.61
C GLU A 570 -9.48 -2.44 -7.02
N SER A 571 -10.55 -2.57 -7.82
CA SER A 571 -11.92 -2.30 -7.37
C SER A 571 -12.98 -2.94 -8.28
N ALA A 572 -14.24 -2.91 -7.89
CA ALA A 572 -15.37 -3.36 -8.71
C ALA A 572 -16.58 -2.43 -8.54
N ASP A 573 -17.14 -1.97 -9.67
CA ASP A 573 -18.31 -1.11 -9.74
C ASP A 573 -19.54 -1.88 -10.22
N ILE A 574 -20.67 -1.70 -9.53
CA ILE A 574 -21.95 -2.33 -9.87
C ILE A 574 -22.87 -1.30 -10.55
N SER A 575 -23.44 -1.65 -11.70
CA SER A 575 -24.41 -0.80 -12.41
C SER A 575 -25.63 -0.50 -11.51
N GLY A 576 -25.84 0.77 -11.16
CA GLY A 576 -26.98 1.18 -10.32
C GLY A 576 -26.71 1.18 -8.80
N GLY A 577 -25.52 0.78 -8.36
CA GLY A 577 -24.99 1.03 -7.01
C GLY A 577 -25.23 -0.07 -5.96
N ASN A 578 -26.29 -0.89 -6.09
CA ASN A 578 -26.57 -2.01 -5.17
C ASN A 578 -26.68 -3.34 -5.93
N PHE A 579 -26.34 -4.43 -5.25
CA PHE A 579 -26.53 -5.80 -5.73
C PHE A 579 -27.40 -6.54 -4.72
N ASP A 580 -28.73 -6.43 -4.82
CA ASP A 580 -29.67 -7.00 -3.84
C ASP A 580 -29.99 -8.48 -4.16
N PRO A 581 -30.60 -9.25 -3.23
CA PRO A 581 -31.00 -10.63 -3.49
C PRO A 581 -32.01 -10.72 -4.65
N GLY A 582 -31.74 -11.60 -5.61
CA GLY A 582 -32.53 -11.78 -6.83
C GLY A 582 -32.17 -10.83 -7.96
N ASP A 583 -31.27 -9.87 -7.73
CA ASP A 583 -30.84 -8.94 -8.77
C ASP A 583 -29.97 -9.63 -9.81
N THR A 584 -30.02 -9.07 -11.02
CA THR A 584 -29.01 -9.27 -12.06
C THR A 584 -28.33 -7.94 -12.31
N VAL A 585 -27.01 -7.90 -12.13
CA VAL A 585 -26.23 -6.66 -12.23
C VAL A 585 -25.06 -6.81 -13.18
N THR A 586 -24.64 -5.68 -13.74
CA THR A 586 -23.40 -5.56 -14.50
C THR A 586 -22.28 -5.11 -13.56
N VAL A 587 -21.12 -5.77 -13.65
CA VAL A 587 -19.95 -5.52 -12.80
C VAL A 587 -18.77 -5.11 -13.68
N VAL A 588 -18.29 -3.89 -13.48
CA VAL A 588 -17.04 -3.38 -14.05
C VAL A 588 -15.94 -3.62 -13.02
N VAL A 589 -14.97 -4.47 -13.33
CA VAL A 589 -13.82 -4.71 -12.47
C VAL A 589 -12.66 -3.87 -12.96
N PHE A 590 -11.95 -3.21 -12.04
CA PHE A 590 -10.72 -2.47 -12.29
C PHE A 590 -9.53 -3.31 -11.83
N ILE A 591 -8.53 -3.40 -12.70
CA ILE A 591 -7.26 -4.07 -12.42
C ILE A 591 -6.11 -3.10 -12.64
N ARG A 592 -5.01 -3.33 -11.94
CA ARG A 592 -3.79 -2.52 -12.01
C ARG A 592 -2.61 -3.39 -12.41
N ASN A 593 -1.74 -2.87 -13.27
CA ASN A 593 -0.46 -3.51 -13.59
C ASN A 593 0.64 -2.97 -12.66
N GLU A 594 1.10 -3.78 -11.72
CA GLU A 594 2.26 -3.51 -10.86
C GLU A 594 3.59 -4.02 -11.48
N GLY A 595 3.50 -4.64 -12.66
CA GLY A 595 4.63 -5.16 -13.42
C GLY A 595 5.49 -4.06 -14.05
N SER A 596 6.65 -4.44 -14.58
CA SER A 596 7.57 -3.51 -15.26
C SER A 596 7.46 -3.54 -16.78
N ALA A 597 6.58 -4.39 -17.33
CA ALA A 597 6.22 -4.39 -18.74
C ALA A 597 4.74 -4.02 -18.91
N ASP A 598 4.45 -3.36 -20.03
CA ASP A 598 3.09 -3.09 -20.45
C ASP A 598 2.36 -4.39 -20.82
N ILE A 599 1.04 -4.37 -20.80
CA ILE A 599 0.24 -5.50 -21.29
C ILE A 599 -0.95 -4.99 -22.10
N ASP A 600 -1.28 -5.72 -23.15
CA ASP A 600 -2.46 -5.48 -23.97
C ASP A 600 -3.33 -6.72 -24.08
N SER A 601 -4.49 -6.57 -24.73
CA SER A 601 -5.34 -7.70 -25.11
C SER A 601 -5.75 -8.62 -23.95
N VAL A 602 -5.82 -8.09 -22.72
CA VAL A 602 -6.15 -8.85 -21.52
C VAL A 602 -7.61 -9.29 -21.61
N ALA A 603 -7.82 -10.59 -21.69
CA ALA A 603 -9.11 -11.24 -21.57
C ALA A 603 -9.23 -11.84 -20.18
N ALA A 604 -10.41 -11.69 -19.57
CA ALA A 604 -10.71 -12.22 -18.26
C ALA A 604 -11.88 -13.18 -18.31
N ARG A 605 -11.82 -14.18 -17.42
CA ARG A 605 -12.91 -15.11 -17.17
C ARG A 605 -13.24 -15.16 -15.69
N LEU A 606 -14.48 -14.81 -15.36
CA LEU A 606 -14.99 -14.80 -14.00
C LEU A 606 -15.58 -16.16 -13.62
N TYR A 607 -15.31 -16.57 -12.38
CA TYR A 607 -15.84 -17.76 -11.73
C TYR A 607 -16.45 -17.34 -10.39
N SER A 608 -17.63 -17.86 -10.08
CA SER A 608 -18.22 -17.64 -8.76
C SER A 608 -17.81 -18.79 -7.84
N LEU A 609 -17.34 -18.44 -6.66
CA LEU A 609 -17.08 -19.38 -5.57
C LEU A 609 -18.23 -19.36 -4.55
N SER A 610 -19.24 -18.51 -4.78
CA SER A 610 -20.40 -18.34 -3.91
C SER A 610 -21.52 -19.32 -4.26
N LEU A 611 -22.24 -19.79 -3.24
CA LEU A 611 -23.50 -20.53 -3.42
C LEU A 611 -24.70 -19.59 -3.67
N TYR A 612 -24.52 -18.29 -3.45
CA TYR A 612 -25.56 -17.27 -3.52
C TYR A 612 -25.43 -16.32 -4.71
N ALA A 613 -24.32 -16.40 -5.46
CA ALA A 613 -24.14 -15.67 -6.71
C ALA A 613 -23.87 -16.64 -7.85
N GLY A 614 -24.41 -16.32 -9.02
CA GLY A 614 -24.07 -16.98 -10.27
C GLY A 614 -23.63 -15.98 -11.32
N ILE A 615 -23.12 -16.50 -12.44
CA ILE A 615 -22.58 -15.71 -13.53
C ILE A 615 -23.43 -15.95 -14.78
N ILE A 616 -23.90 -14.85 -15.39
CA ILE A 616 -24.60 -14.86 -16.68
C ILE A 616 -23.59 -14.61 -17.80
N ASP A 617 -22.75 -13.60 -17.63
CA ASP A 617 -21.64 -13.29 -18.53
C ASP A 617 -20.32 -13.34 -17.76
N SER A 618 -19.52 -14.36 -18.08
CA SER A 618 -18.24 -14.62 -17.44
C SER A 618 -17.07 -13.97 -18.16
N THR A 619 -17.27 -13.38 -19.33
CA THR A 619 -16.19 -12.82 -20.14
C THR A 619 -16.04 -11.34 -19.90
N GLY A 620 -14.80 -10.88 -19.86
CA GLY A 620 -14.48 -9.46 -19.85
C GLY A 620 -13.20 -9.22 -20.62
N SER A 621 -13.04 -8.00 -21.11
CA SER A 621 -11.83 -7.58 -21.82
C SER A 621 -11.39 -6.20 -21.37
N TYR A 622 -10.08 -6.04 -21.27
CA TYR A 622 -9.45 -4.81 -20.85
C TYR A 622 -8.66 -4.20 -22.00
N ALA A 623 -8.61 -2.87 -22.01
CA ALA A 623 -7.75 -2.13 -22.92
C ALA A 623 -6.26 -2.30 -22.53
N TYR A 624 -5.37 -1.70 -23.31
CA TYR A 624 -3.95 -1.60 -22.97
C TYR A 624 -3.75 -1.03 -21.55
N ILE A 625 -2.89 -1.69 -20.78
CA ILE A 625 -2.56 -1.35 -19.39
C ILE A 625 -1.04 -1.12 -19.32
N PRO A 626 -0.58 0.15 -19.27
CA PRO A 626 0.84 0.42 -19.12
C PRO A 626 1.34 -0.03 -17.74
N ALA A 627 2.64 -0.26 -17.61
CA ALA A 627 3.29 -0.50 -16.31
C ALA A 627 2.90 0.60 -15.31
N GLY A 628 2.42 0.20 -14.13
CA GLY A 628 1.91 1.08 -13.07
C GLY A 628 0.47 1.59 -13.25
N GLY A 629 -0.16 1.35 -14.40
CA GLY A 629 -1.48 1.85 -14.76
C GLY A 629 -2.65 0.99 -14.27
N SER A 630 -3.83 1.60 -14.16
CA SER A 630 -5.09 0.95 -13.79
C SER A 630 -6.15 1.10 -14.88
N VAL A 631 -6.93 0.06 -15.13
CA VAL A 631 -7.98 0.05 -16.17
C VAL A 631 -9.14 -0.86 -15.76
N GLY A 632 -10.36 -0.43 -16.06
CA GLY A 632 -11.56 -1.25 -15.92
C GLY A 632 -12.03 -1.87 -17.24
N ASN A 633 -13.01 -2.77 -17.20
CA ASN A 633 -13.63 -3.39 -18.37
C ASN A 633 -15.02 -2.83 -18.76
N PRO A 634 -15.29 -1.51 -18.80
CA PRO A 634 -16.65 -0.99 -19.04
C PRO A 634 -17.19 -1.26 -20.45
N ALA A 635 -16.31 -1.59 -21.40
CA ALA A 635 -16.70 -1.97 -22.76
C ALA A 635 -17.20 -3.42 -22.85
N ASP A 636 -16.82 -4.26 -21.89
CA ASP A 636 -17.15 -5.69 -21.82
C ASP A 636 -17.22 -6.13 -20.34
N PRO A 637 -18.24 -5.64 -19.60
CA PRO A 637 -18.38 -5.89 -18.17
C PRO A 637 -18.99 -7.26 -17.90
N PHE A 638 -18.72 -7.80 -16.72
CA PHE A 638 -19.34 -9.07 -16.30
C PHE A 638 -20.82 -8.88 -15.99
N VAL A 639 -21.61 -9.94 -16.12
CA VAL A 639 -23.01 -9.96 -15.67
C VAL A 639 -23.19 -11.08 -14.67
N VAL A 640 -23.57 -10.73 -13.45
CA VAL A 640 -23.78 -11.67 -12.35
C VAL A 640 -25.19 -11.55 -11.82
N TYR A 641 -25.68 -12.62 -11.20
CA TYR A 641 -26.97 -12.61 -10.51
C TYR A 641 -26.82 -13.14 -9.10
N SER A 642 -27.73 -12.75 -8.20
CA SER A 642 -27.83 -13.30 -6.85
C SER A 642 -29.09 -14.15 -6.73
N ASP A 643 -29.06 -15.14 -5.83
CA ASP A 643 -30.26 -15.90 -5.48
C ASP A 643 -31.23 -15.00 -4.68
N ILE A 644 -32.53 -15.06 -4.98
CA ILE A 644 -33.57 -14.30 -4.26
C ILE A 644 -33.65 -14.67 -2.77
N ALA A 645 -33.21 -15.88 -2.40
CA ALA A 645 -33.14 -16.35 -1.02
C ALA A 645 -31.84 -15.94 -0.31
N THR A 646 -30.93 -15.21 -0.97
CA THR A 646 -29.66 -14.78 -0.39
C THR A 646 -29.91 -13.89 0.84
N PRO A 647 -29.34 -14.22 2.01
CA PRO A 647 -29.40 -13.33 3.17
C PRO A 647 -28.73 -11.97 2.86
N HIS A 648 -29.37 -10.88 3.26
CA HIS A 648 -28.78 -9.54 3.17
C HIS A 648 -27.44 -9.47 3.93
N GLY A 649 -26.43 -8.87 3.30
CA GLY A 649 -25.07 -8.75 3.81
C GLY A 649 -24.16 -9.94 3.48
N THR A 650 -24.58 -10.82 2.56
CA THR A 650 -23.77 -11.98 2.16
C THR A 650 -22.63 -11.54 1.24
N LEU A 651 -21.39 -11.83 1.60
CA LEU A 651 -20.25 -11.66 0.69
C LEU A 651 -20.22 -12.83 -0.31
N ALA A 652 -20.27 -12.51 -1.59
CA ALA A 652 -20.10 -13.46 -2.68
C ALA A 652 -18.69 -13.35 -3.24
N ASP A 653 -17.91 -14.41 -3.06
CA ASP A 653 -16.53 -14.49 -3.55
C ASP A 653 -16.50 -14.88 -5.03
N PHE A 654 -15.63 -14.20 -5.77
CA PHE A 654 -15.37 -14.43 -7.17
C PHE A 654 -13.87 -14.60 -7.40
N GLN A 655 -13.56 -15.46 -8.36
CA GLN A 655 -12.22 -15.65 -8.88
C GLN A 655 -12.21 -15.27 -10.35
N MET A 656 -11.31 -14.38 -10.72
CA MET A 656 -11.13 -13.89 -12.09
C MET A 656 -9.79 -14.39 -12.62
N ILE A 657 -9.84 -15.20 -13.67
CA ILE A 657 -8.64 -15.61 -14.39
C ILE A 657 -8.40 -14.58 -15.50
N VAL A 658 -7.26 -13.89 -15.45
CA VAL A 658 -6.83 -12.94 -16.50
C VAL A 658 -5.79 -13.61 -17.40
N SER A 659 -5.84 -13.31 -18.69
CA SER A 659 -4.93 -13.88 -19.68
C SER A 659 -4.66 -12.92 -20.82
N ALA A 660 -3.41 -12.88 -21.31
CA ALA A 660 -3.00 -12.13 -22.48
C ALA A 660 -1.81 -12.83 -23.15
N GLY A 661 -2.04 -13.45 -24.31
CA GLY A 661 -1.01 -14.28 -24.95
C GLY A 661 -0.54 -15.41 -24.03
N TYR A 662 0.67 -15.27 -23.50
CA TYR A 662 1.31 -16.20 -22.56
C TYR A 662 1.08 -15.87 -21.08
N TYR A 663 0.67 -14.64 -20.76
CA TYR A 663 0.34 -14.22 -19.42
C TYR A 663 -0.94 -14.92 -18.94
N LEU A 664 -0.90 -15.44 -17.71
CA LEU A 664 -2.04 -16.06 -17.04
C LEU A 664 -1.91 -15.80 -15.54
N ASP A 665 -2.95 -15.21 -14.95
CA ASP A 665 -3.00 -14.97 -13.51
C ASP A 665 -4.42 -15.10 -12.97
N THR A 666 -4.54 -15.18 -11.65
CA THR A 666 -5.79 -15.39 -10.93
C THR A 666 -5.95 -14.31 -9.86
N LEU A 667 -7.04 -13.54 -9.96
CA LEU A 667 -7.36 -12.42 -9.09
C LEU A 667 -8.65 -12.76 -8.34
N ASP A 668 -8.67 -12.57 -7.02
CA ASP A 668 -9.84 -12.85 -6.20
C ASP A 668 -10.46 -11.53 -5.69
N PHE A 669 -11.79 -11.45 -5.66
CA PHE A 669 -12.53 -10.32 -5.07
C PHE A 669 -13.92 -10.76 -4.59
N SER A 670 -14.56 -9.94 -3.74
CA SER A 670 -15.89 -10.24 -3.20
C SER A 670 -16.86 -9.07 -3.44
N LEU A 671 -18.13 -9.39 -3.70
CA LEU A 671 -19.23 -8.43 -3.76
C LEU A 671 -20.23 -8.69 -2.64
N CYS A 672 -20.73 -7.65 -1.98
CA CYS A 672 -21.77 -7.79 -0.96
C CYS A 672 -23.16 -7.85 -1.63
N ILE A 673 -23.86 -8.96 -1.43
CA ILE A 673 -25.26 -9.14 -1.84
C ILE A 673 -26.18 -8.64 -0.73
N GLY A 674 -27.07 -7.73 -1.10
CA GLY A 674 -28.12 -7.20 -0.24
C GLY A 674 -27.54 -6.41 0.91
N ARG A 675 -26.75 -5.37 0.64
CA ARG A 675 -26.28 -4.46 1.71
C ARG A 675 -27.46 -4.09 2.61
N LYS A 676 -27.31 -4.30 3.91
CA LYS A 676 -28.36 -3.98 4.88
C LYS A 676 -28.62 -2.47 4.84
N ALA A 677 -29.87 -2.07 5.00
CA ALA A 677 -30.26 -0.68 4.90
C ALA A 677 -29.53 0.21 5.92
N TYR A 678 -29.27 -0.29 7.13
CA TYR A 678 -28.56 0.49 8.15
C TYR A 678 -27.73 -0.35 9.13
N TYR A 679 -26.71 0.27 9.70
CA TYR A 679 -26.05 -0.14 10.94
C TYR A 679 -26.15 0.98 11.98
N ILE A 680 -26.71 0.70 13.17
CA ILE A 680 -26.69 1.64 14.28
C ILE A 680 -25.51 1.29 15.21
N TRP A 681 -24.54 2.18 15.27
CA TRP A 681 -23.49 2.16 16.29
C TRP A 681 -23.87 3.08 17.45
N ASN A 682 -24.11 2.50 18.62
CA ASN A 682 -24.46 3.25 19.83
C ASN A 682 -23.40 2.96 20.92
N PRO A 683 -22.22 3.61 20.87
CA PRO A 683 -21.19 3.43 21.89
C PRO A 683 -21.48 4.14 23.21
N ASP A 684 -22.51 5.01 23.27
CA ASP A 684 -22.91 5.67 24.52
C ASP A 684 -23.29 4.64 25.61
N GLY A 685 -23.23 5.07 26.88
CA GLY A 685 -23.58 4.22 28.02
C GLY A 685 -25.10 4.05 28.24
N THR A 686 -25.92 4.74 27.46
CA THR A 686 -27.37 4.94 27.58
C THR A 686 -28.07 4.45 26.32
N PRO A 687 -28.23 3.14 26.10
CA PRO A 687 -28.54 2.57 24.77
C PRO A 687 -29.94 2.90 24.23
N ALA A 688 -30.76 3.66 24.94
CA ALA A 688 -32.15 3.95 24.60
C ALA A 688 -32.33 4.67 23.24
N PRO A 689 -31.53 5.68 22.85
CA PRO A 689 -31.67 6.35 21.56
C PRO A 689 -31.52 5.38 20.39
N GLY A 690 -30.39 4.68 20.31
CA GLY A 690 -30.11 3.72 19.24
C GLY A 690 -31.05 2.51 19.26
N GLN A 691 -31.44 1.99 20.43
CA GLN A 691 -32.43 0.91 20.53
C GLN A 691 -33.80 1.34 20.01
N ASN A 692 -34.24 2.57 20.33
CA ASN A 692 -35.49 3.11 19.81
C ASN A 692 -35.43 3.27 18.29
N MET A 693 -34.33 3.82 17.75
CA MET A 693 -34.14 3.95 16.30
C MET A 693 -34.14 2.60 15.60
N HIS A 694 -33.42 1.61 16.13
CA HIS A 694 -33.39 0.24 15.57
C HIS A 694 -34.77 -0.41 15.56
N ALA A 695 -35.53 -0.29 16.66
CA ALA A 695 -36.88 -0.83 16.75
C ALA A 695 -37.84 -0.19 15.73
N ILE A 696 -37.71 1.14 15.52
CA ILE A 696 -38.55 1.87 14.58
C ILE A 696 -38.17 1.55 13.13
N LEU A 697 -36.89 1.62 12.77
CA LEU A 697 -36.42 1.31 11.41
C LEU A 697 -36.76 -0.13 11.01
N SER A 698 -36.57 -1.09 11.93
CA SER A 698 -37.00 -2.48 11.73
C SER A 698 -38.51 -2.58 11.56
N GLY A 699 -39.29 -1.83 12.35
CA GLY A 699 -40.75 -1.78 12.25
C GLY A 699 -41.27 -1.14 10.96
N LEU A 700 -40.48 -0.26 10.34
CA LEU A 700 -40.72 0.33 9.01
C LEU A 700 -40.31 -0.61 7.87
N GLY A 701 -39.66 -1.73 8.17
CA GLY A 701 -39.26 -2.75 7.21
C GLY A 701 -37.83 -2.63 6.68
N TYR A 702 -37.00 -1.71 7.21
CA TYR A 702 -35.59 -1.62 6.85
C TYR A 702 -34.80 -2.77 7.51
N SER A 703 -33.98 -3.48 6.73
CA SER A 703 -33.05 -4.47 7.26
C SER A 703 -31.81 -3.77 7.85
N GLY A 704 -31.40 -4.14 9.05
CA GLY A 704 -30.24 -3.50 9.67
C GLY A 704 -29.85 -4.11 10.99
N ASP A 705 -28.65 -3.77 11.44
CA ASP A 705 -28.08 -4.27 12.69
C ASP A 705 -27.87 -3.14 13.69
N TYR A 706 -27.77 -3.51 14.97
CA TYR A 706 -27.48 -2.63 16.09
C TYR A 706 -26.29 -3.18 16.87
N GLY A 707 -25.34 -2.31 17.24
CA GLY A 707 -24.19 -2.69 18.04
C GLY A 707 -23.66 -1.57 18.93
N THR A 708 -23.03 -1.95 20.04
CA THR A 708 -22.30 -1.03 20.93
C THR A 708 -20.82 -0.91 20.54
N THR A 709 -20.34 -1.78 19.65
CA THR A 709 -18.98 -1.78 19.09
C THR A 709 -19.12 -1.67 17.58
N LEU A 710 -18.41 -0.71 16.94
CA LEU A 710 -18.46 -0.48 15.50
C LEU A 710 -18.16 -1.77 14.72
N GLU A 711 -18.95 -2.05 13.68
CA GLU A 711 -18.73 -3.20 12.80
C GLU A 711 -17.40 -3.09 12.03
N SER A 712 -16.75 -4.23 11.86
CA SER A 712 -15.45 -4.37 11.22
C SER A 712 -15.48 -4.12 9.71
N ASP A 713 -16.60 -4.41 9.06
CA ASP A 713 -16.83 -4.15 7.65
C ASP A 713 -18.11 -3.31 7.45
N LEU A 714 -17.93 -2.01 7.26
CA LEU A 714 -19.03 -1.08 6.99
C LEU A 714 -19.57 -1.18 5.56
N ASN A 715 -18.88 -1.89 4.66
CA ASN A 715 -19.33 -2.13 3.28
C ASN A 715 -20.59 -2.99 3.21
N LEU A 716 -20.96 -3.64 4.32
CA LEU A 716 -22.19 -4.41 4.46
C LEU A 716 -23.45 -3.53 4.54
N TYR A 717 -23.32 -2.21 4.72
CA TYR A 717 -24.45 -1.33 5.02
C TYR A 717 -24.58 -0.14 4.07
N GLN A 718 -25.82 0.16 3.69
CA GLN A 718 -26.17 1.32 2.86
C GLN A 718 -26.15 2.63 3.64
N SER A 719 -26.38 2.58 4.96
CA SER A 719 -26.23 3.72 5.86
C SER A 719 -25.66 3.32 7.22
N VAL A 720 -24.95 4.25 7.87
CA VAL A 720 -24.41 4.10 9.23
C VAL A 720 -24.99 5.20 10.12
N TRP A 721 -25.44 4.82 11.30
CA TRP A 721 -26.11 5.70 12.25
C TRP A 721 -25.32 5.69 13.56
N VAL A 722 -24.70 6.81 13.89
CA VAL A 722 -23.75 6.93 14.98
C VAL A 722 -24.39 7.72 16.11
N CYS A 723 -24.58 7.07 17.26
CA CYS A 723 -25.27 7.63 18.41
C CYS A 723 -24.28 7.77 19.56
N VAL A 724 -23.63 8.93 19.66
CA VAL A 724 -22.59 9.13 20.68
C VAL A 724 -23.14 9.68 22.00
N GLY A 725 -24.42 10.02 22.08
CA GLY A 725 -25.07 10.45 23.33
C GLY A 725 -24.74 11.89 23.75
N VAL A 726 -25.18 12.27 24.94
CA VAL A 726 -25.06 13.64 25.49
C VAL A 726 -24.35 13.60 26.84
N TYR A 727 -23.69 14.69 27.25
CA TYR A 727 -23.03 14.77 28.55
C TYR A 727 -24.00 14.50 29.73
N PRO A 728 -23.60 13.69 30.74
CA PRO A 728 -22.25 13.15 30.99
C PRO A 728 -22.00 11.74 30.44
N ASN A 729 -22.91 11.18 29.66
CA ASN A 729 -22.86 9.79 29.20
C ASN A 729 -22.37 9.66 27.74
N ASN A 730 -21.98 10.78 27.12
CA ASN A 730 -21.49 10.80 25.76
C ASN A 730 -20.20 10.00 25.57
N TYR A 731 -20.05 9.45 24.38
CA TYR A 731 -18.87 8.74 23.91
C TYR A 731 -18.06 9.62 22.96
N VAL A 732 -16.86 10.01 23.36
CA VAL A 732 -15.97 10.79 22.49
C VAL A 732 -15.28 9.87 21.49
N ILE A 733 -15.61 10.03 20.19
CA ILE A 733 -14.88 9.34 19.11
C ILE A 733 -13.53 10.03 18.96
N THR A 734 -12.50 9.46 19.59
CA THR A 734 -11.15 10.05 19.57
C THR A 734 -10.55 10.15 18.17
N SER A 735 -9.88 11.26 17.86
CA SER A 735 -9.18 11.45 16.59
C SER A 735 -8.06 10.42 16.39
N GLY A 736 -7.98 9.83 15.20
CA GLY A 736 -7.02 8.76 14.88
C GLY A 736 -7.37 7.38 15.44
N SER A 737 -8.56 7.22 16.04
CA SER A 737 -9.08 5.90 16.40
C SER A 737 -9.43 5.06 15.16
N PRO A 738 -9.41 3.72 15.26
CA PRO A 738 -9.95 2.86 14.21
C PRO A 738 -11.39 3.21 13.84
N GLN A 739 -12.21 3.62 14.81
CA GLN A 739 -13.60 4.01 14.60
C GLN A 739 -13.73 5.27 13.76
N ALA A 740 -12.98 6.33 14.10
CA ALA A 740 -12.96 7.55 13.28
C ALA A 740 -12.50 7.24 11.85
N THR A 741 -11.43 6.46 11.69
CA THR A 741 -10.91 6.07 10.37
C THR A 741 -11.96 5.30 9.55
N ALA A 742 -12.62 4.31 10.17
CA ALA A 742 -13.64 3.52 9.49
C ALA A 742 -14.84 4.37 9.03
N LEU A 743 -15.33 5.30 9.87
CA LEU A 743 -16.45 6.18 9.52
C LEU A 743 -16.08 7.18 8.41
N VAL A 744 -14.84 7.67 8.40
CA VAL A 744 -14.31 8.56 7.35
C VAL A 744 -14.19 7.81 6.02
N ASN A 745 -13.52 6.64 6.02
CA ASN A 745 -13.38 5.81 4.82
C ASN A 745 -14.75 5.37 4.29
N TYR A 746 -15.71 5.09 5.18
CA TYR A 746 -17.08 4.77 4.78
C TYR A 746 -17.73 5.91 3.99
N LEU A 747 -17.56 7.17 4.40
CA LEU A 747 -18.09 8.30 3.65
C LEU A 747 -17.31 8.57 2.36
N GLN A 748 -15.98 8.60 2.43
CA GLN A 748 -15.13 9.12 1.35
C GLN A 748 -14.78 8.06 0.30
N ASP A 749 -14.51 6.82 0.72
CA ASP A 749 -14.06 5.74 -0.18
C ASP A 749 -15.24 4.89 -0.65
N LEU A 750 -16.25 4.69 0.21
CA LEU A 750 -17.42 3.86 -0.08
C LEU A 750 -18.65 4.68 -0.50
N ASN A 751 -18.51 6.00 -0.67
CA ASN A 751 -19.61 6.89 -1.03
C ASN A 751 -20.81 6.70 -0.07
N GLY A 752 -20.54 6.57 1.24
CA GLY A 752 -21.50 6.12 2.24
C GLY A 752 -22.63 7.11 2.57
N ARG A 753 -23.51 6.72 3.51
CA ARG A 753 -24.60 7.56 4.03
C ARG A 753 -24.58 7.55 5.55
N MET A 754 -24.43 8.70 6.20
CA MET A 754 -24.21 8.70 7.65
C MET A 754 -25.07 9.67 8.43
N TYR A 755 -25.73 9.16 9.47
CA TYR A 755 -26.33 9.95 10.52
C TYR A 755 -25.39 9.98 11.73
N LEU A 756 -25.21 11.15 12.36
CA LEU A 756 -24.43 11.30 13.59
C LEU A 756 -25.20 12.19 14.57
N GLU A 757 -25.34 11.75 15.81
CA GLU A 757 -25.93 12.54 16.89
C GLU A 757 -25.06 12.56 18.15
N GLY A 758 -25.06 13.70 18.82
CA GLY A 758 -24.45 13.88 20.13
C GLY A 758 -24.53 15.32 20.63
N GLY A 759 -24.56 15.49 21.95
CA GLY A 759 -24.64 16.81 22.59
C GLY A 759 -23.40 17.65 22.35
N ASP A 760 -22.24 17.03 22.52
CA ASP A 760 -20.91 17.65 22.49
C ASP A 760 -20.14 17.41 21.18
N ILE A 761 -20.66 16.55 20.28
CA ILE A 761 -19.88 15.97 19.17
C ILE A 761 -19.43 17.00 18.12
N TRP A 762 -20.10 18.17 18.05
CA TRP A 762 -19.90 19.16 17.00
C TRP A 762 -19.02 20.33 17.44
N TYR A 763 -19.07 20.77 18.70
CA TYR A 763 -18.33 21.92 19.20
C TYR A 763 -17.37 21.57 20.33
N PHE A 764 -17.80 20.78 21.33
CA PHE A 764 -17.00 20.51 22.52
C PHE A 764 -16.02 19.34 22.41
N ASP A 765 -16.45 18.25 21.77
CA ASP A 765 -15.66 17.05 21.56
C ASP A 765 -14.53 17.26 20.54
N PRO A 766 -14.66 17.96 19.40
CA PRO A 766 -13.61 18.07 18.39
C PRO A 766 -12.20 18.46 18.92
N PRO A 767 -12.04 19.34 19.94
CA PRO A 767 -10.76 19.55 20.61
C PRO A 767 -10.07 18.29 21.17
N THR A 768 -10.82 17.25 21.54
CA THR A 768 -10.32 15.98 22.10
C THR A 768 -10.78 14.72 21.33
N GLY A 769 -11.66 14.90 20.35
CA GLY A 769 -12.31 13.93 19.48
C GLY A 769 -12.02 14.18 18.00
N TYR A 770 -12.67 13.45 17.11
CA TYR A 770 -12.59 13.68 15.66
C TYR A 770 -13.61 14.75 15.25
N ASP A 771 -13.17 15.74 14.45
CA ASP A 771 -14.05 16.78 13.91
C ASP A 771 -14.79 16.27 12.67
N PHE A 772 -16.06 15.89 12.83
CA PHE A 772 -16.93 15.49 11.73
C PHE A 772 -17.58 16.68 11.01
N GLY A 773 -17.45 17.92 11.52
CA GLY A 773 -18.10 19.10 10.98
C GLY A 773 -17.92 19.29 9.46
N PRO A 774 -16.67 19.25 8.95
CA PRO A 774 -16.41 19.36 7.51
C PRO A 774 -17.08 18.28 6.67
N LEU A 775 -17.13 17.03 7.15
CA LEU A 775 -17.78 15.91 6.46
C LEU A 775 -19.31 16.01 6.50
N PHE A 776 -19.87 16.71 7.48
CA PHE A 776 -21.32 16.89 7.60
C PHE A 776 -21.82 18.21 7.02
N GLY A 777 -20.93 19.02 6.44
CA GLY A 777 -21.25 20.38 6.03
C GLY A 777 -21.74 21.23 7.21
N ILE A 778 -21.28 20.95 8.42
CA ILE A 778 -21.67 21.61 9.67
C ILE A 778 -20.59 22.62 10.06
N ASN A 779 -21.04 23.83 10.37
CA ASN A 779 -20.29 24.87 11.07
C ASN A 779 -20.80 24.96 12.51
N ALA A 780 -20.01 24.46 13.47
CA ALA A 780 -20.32 24.52 14.89
C ALA A 780 -20.20 25.96 15.43
N VAL A 781 -21.21 26.41 16.17
CA VAL A 781 -21.38 27.81 16.58
C VAL A 781 -21.08 28.02 18.06
N ALA A 782 -21.55 27.13 18.94
CA ALA A 782 -21.35 27.22 20.38
C ALA A 782 -21.59 25.87 21.09
N ASP A 783 -20.94 25.68 22.25
CA ASP A 783 -21.09 24.57 23.23
C ASP A 783 -22.45 24.53 23.97
N GLY A 784 -23.38 25.40 23.54
CA GLY A 784 -24.71 25.61 24.14
C GLY A 784 -24.80 25.51 25.67
N SER A 785 -25.91 24.95 26.16
CA SER A 785 -26.15 24.72 27.58
C SER A 785 -27.22 23.62 27.78
N SER A 786 -27.83 23.52 28.96
CA SER A 786 -28.93 22.60 29.25
C SER A 786 -30.30 23.17 28.86
N ASN A 787 -30.47 23.55 27.60
CA ASN A 787 -31.63 24.32 27.14
C ASN A 787 -32.31 23.77 25.88
N MET A 788 -32.11 22.49 25.51
CA MET A 788 -32.87 21.89 24.40
C MET A 788 -34.37 21.90 24.69
N GLY A 789 -35.10 22.68 23.91
CA GLY A 789 -36.55 22.84 23.89
C GLY A 789 -37.21 22.07 22.74
N PRO A 790 -38.44 22.45 22.35
CA PRO A 790 -39.11 21.83 21.23
C PRO A 790 -38.33 22.06 19.92
N VAL A 791 -38.03 20.96 19.24
CA VAL A 791 -37.26 20.91 18.01
C VAL A 791 -38.22 21.02 16.83
N ILE A 792 -38.08 22.09 16.04
CA ILE A 792 -38.95 22.42 14.91
C ILE A 792 -38.24 22.21 13.57
N GLY A 793 -38.91 21.52 12.65
CA GLY A 793 -38.42 21.29 11.30
C GLY A 793 -38.45 22.55 10.45
N GLN A 794 -37.65 22.57 9.39
CA GLN A 794 -37.49 23.74 8.51
C GLN A 794 -38.35 23.62 7.24
N SER A 795 -38.85 24.75 6.74
CA SER A 795 -39.65 24.77 5.51
C SER A 795 -38.78 24.50 4.28
N GLY A 796 -39.30 23.76 3.31
CA GLY A 796 -38.57 23.39 2.09
C GLY A 796 -37.60 22.22 2.26
N THR A 797 -37.63 21.52 3.40
CA THR A 797 -36.78 20.35 3.69
C THR A 797 -37.63 19.12 4.01
N PHE A 798 -36.98 17.96 4.16
CA PHE A 798 -37.67 16.72 4.54
C PHE A 798 -38.17 16.70 6.00
N THR A 799 -37.93 17.77 6.78
CA THR A 799 -38.46 17.93 8.14
C THR A 799 -39.62 18.94 8.21
N GLU A 800 -40.07 19.49 7.08
CA GLU A 800 -41.10 20.53 7.05
C GLU A 800 -42.38 20.13 7.79
N GLY A 801 -42.84 21.02 8.69
CA GLY A 801 -44.06 20.82 9.47
C GLY A 801 -43.89 19.89 10.69
N MET A 802 -42.70 19.33 10.92
CA MET A 802 -42.42 18.56 12.12
C MET A 802 -42.14 19.45 13.33
N ASN A 803 -42.59 19.02 14.51
CA ASN A 803 -42.41 19.70 15.79
C ASN A 803 -42.41 18.65 16.92
N PHE A 804 -41.28 18.49 17.59
CA PHE A 804 -41.06 17.48 18.61
C PHE A 804 -40.75 18.09 19.96
N ASN A 805 -41.27 17.50 21.04
CA ASN A 805 -40.69 17.73 22.36
C ASN A 805 -39.48 16.81 22.54
N TYR A 806 -38.44 17.29 23.21
CA TYR A 806 -37.25 16.50 23.55
C TYR A 806 -37.33 16.02 25.00
N SER A 807 -37.01 14.75 25.23
CA SER A 807 -37.06 14.11 26.56
C SER A 807 -35.75 13.40 26.95
N GLY A 808 -34.71 13.57 26.13
CA GLY A 808 -33.40 12.98 26.33
C GLY A 808 -32.51 13.78 27.27
N GLU A 809 -31.25 13.37 27.32
CA GLU A 809 -30.23 14.08 28.09
C GLU A 809 -29.98 15.46 27.47
N ASN A 810 -29.84 16.47 28.31
CA ASN A 810 -29.91 17.88 27.89
C ASN A 810 -28.83 18.68 28.64
N SER A 811 -27.57 18.42 28.32
CA SER A 811 -26.43 19.15 28.87
C SER A 811 -25.47 19.49 27.74
N PHE A 812 -25.08 20.76 27.66
CA PHE A 812 -24.09 21.27 26.69
C PHE A 812 -24.45 20.93 25.24
N MET A 813 -25.66 21.30 24.84
CA MET A 813 -26.18 20.96 23.52
C MET A 813 -25.57 21.86 22.47
N ASP A 814 -24.77 21.33 21.57
CA ASP A 814 -24.08 22.12 20.55
C ASP A 814 -25.05 22.89 19.65
N HIS A 815 -24.73 24.15 19.39
CA HIS A 815 -25.39 24.94 18.37
C HIS A 815 -24.64 24.75 17.06
N ILE A 816 -25.32 24.34 15.99
CA ILE A 816 -24.70 23.99 14.70
C ILE A 816 -25.39 24.71 13.56
N SER A 817 -24.69 25.03 12.48
CA SER A 817 -25.28 25.71 11.32
C SER A 817 -24.78 25.10 10.00
N PRO A 818 -25.49 25.25 8.88
CA PRO A 818 -24.96 24.84 7.58
C PRO A 818 -23.67 25.61 7.24
N GLY A 819 -22.60 24.88 6.97
CA GLY A 819 -21.26 25.41 6.67
C GLY A 819 -20.92 25.50 5.18
N SER A 820 -21.75 24.94 4.29
CA SER A 820 -21.48 24.90 2.84
C SER A 820 -22.76 25.12 2.01
N ALA A 821 -22.60 25.36 0.71
CA ALA A 821 -23.74 25.56 -0.20
C ALA A 821 -24.58 24.29 -0.45
N ASN A 822 -23.99 23.12 -0.19
CA ASN A 822 -24.62 21.81 -0.31
C ASN A 822 -25.23 21.32 1.01
N ALA A 823 -25.06 22.11 2.10
CA ALA A 823 -25.63 21.84 3.41
C ALA A 823 -26.86 22.74 3.66
N PHE A 824 -27.86 22.20 4.34
CA PHE A 824 -29.07 22.94 4.68
C PHE A 824 -29.58 22.59 6.07
N LEU A 825 -30.20 23.58 6.70
CA LEU A 825 -30.72 23.48 8.06
C LEU A 825 -31.99 22.63 8.05
N ILE A 826 -32.08 21.65 8.95
CA ILE A 826 -33.27 20.80 9.08
C ILE A 826 -33.96 20.93 10.43
N PHE A 827 -33.30 21.42 11.48
CA PHE A 827 -33.93 21.62 12.78
C PHE A 827 -33.46 22.87 13.53
N ARG A 828 -34.39 23.51 14.24
CA ARG A 828 -34.13 24.59 15.21
C ARG A 828 -34.78 24.29 16.55
N ASP A 829 -34.14 24.75 17.61
CA ASP A 829 -34.77 24.95 18.91
C ASP A 829 -35.65 26.20 18.87
N SER A 830 -36.95 26.02 19.09
CA SER A 830 -37.92 27.11 19.03
C SER A 830 -38.02 27.96 20.30
N ASN A 831 -37.53 27.47 21.44
CA ASN A 831 -37.57 28.21 22.71
C ASN A 831 -36.37 29.15 22.86
N ASP A 832 -35.20 28.66 22.48
CA ASP A 832 -33.91 29.33 22.73
C ASP A 832 -33.28 29.88 21.44
N ASP A 833 -33.93 29.66 20.30
CA ASP A 833 -33.63 30.23 18.97
C ASP A 833 -32.22 29.93 18.44
N TYR A 834 -31.86 28.65 18.40
CA TYR A 834 -30.63 28.17 17.77
C TYR A 834 -30.85 26.96 16.86
N ASP A 835 -29.89 26.74 15.98
CA ASP A 835 -29.90 25.67 14.99
C ASP A 835 -29.31 24.39 15.60
N CYS A 836 -29.97 23.24 15.39
CA CYS A 836 -29.63 21.98 16.06
C CYS A 836 -29.69 20.73 15.16
N GLY A 837 -29.88 20.91 13.85
CA GLY A 837 -29.80 19.81 12.88
C GLY A 837 -29.48 20.29 11.47
N VAL A 838 -28.54 19.63 10.79
CA VAL A 838 -28.09 19.95 9.43
C VAL A 838 -28.04 18.69 8.57
N ALA A 839 -28.49 18.80 7.32
CA ALA A 839 -28.32 17.77 6.30
C ALA A 839 -27.37 18.27 5.20
N TYR A 840 -26.62 17.36 4.59
CA TYR A 840 -25.60 17.68 3.60
C TYR A 840 -25.54 16.61 2.49
N ASP A 841 -25.52 17.07 1.24
CA ASP A 841 -25.42 16.22 0.04
C ASP A 841 -24.21 16.66 -0.78
N GLU A 842 -23.09 15.95 -0.63
CA GLU A 842 -21.85 16.22 -1.37
C GLU A 842 -21.87 15.65 -2.79
N GLY A 843 -22.95 14.96 -3.18
CA GLY A 843 -23.10 14.25 -4.44
C GLY A 843 -22.50 12.84 -4.37
N SER A 844 -21.25 12.70 -3.93
CA SER A 844 -20.63 11.38 -3.71
C SER A 844 -21.17 10.70 -2.45
N TYR A 845 -21.35 11.45 -1.36
CA TYR A 845 -21.94 10.95 -0.11
C TYR A 845 -22.97 11.90 0.49
N ARG A 846 -23.77 11.42 1.45
CA ARG A 846 -24.79 12.22 2.16
C ARG A 846 -24.74 12.01 3.65
N THR A 847 -25.03 13.07 4.41
CA THR A 847 -24.98 13.04 5.87
C THR A 847 -26.10 13.84 6.53
N VAL A 848 -26.45 13.46 7.76
CA VAL A 848 -27.36 14.20 8.63
C VAL A 848 -26.78 14.26 10.03
N GLY A 849 -26.52 15.48 10.53
CA GLY A 849 -25.98 15.70 11.86
C GLY A 849 -26.99 16.40 12.77
N ALA A 850 -27.10 15.95 14.01
CA ALA A 850 -27.97 16.55 15.03
C ALA A 850 -27.25 16.72 16.37
N SER A 851 -27.57 17.78 17.09
CA SER A 851 -27.01 18.00 18.44
C SER A 851 -27.78 17.25 19.53
N PHE A 852 -28.90 16.60 19.19
CA PHE A 852 -29.80 15.92 20.13
C PHE A 852 -29.98 14.45 19.77
N GLU A 853 -30.42 13.67 20.74
CA GLU A 853 -30.71 12.24 20.58
C GLU A 853 -32.08 12.04 19.92
N LEU A 854 -32.12 11.79 18.61
CA LEU A 854 -33.34 11.62 17.82
C LEU A 854 -34.21 10.50 18.38
N GLY A 855 -33.58 9.42 18.84
CA GLY A 855 -34.26 8.30 19.49
C GLY A 855 -35.05 8.68 20.74
N LEU A 856 -34.84 9.87 21.33
CA LEU A 856 -35.49 10.39 22.54
C LEU A 856 -36.44 11.58 22.28
N LEU A 857 -36.73 11.90 21.02
CA LEU A 857 -37.84 12.78 20.65
C LEU A 857 -39.18 12.14 21.07
N THR A 858 -40.13 12.97 21.49
CA THR A 858 -41.49 12.53 21.85
C THR A 858 -42.40 12.59 20.63
N ASP A 859 -43.03 11.46 20.29
CA ASP A 859 -44.00 11.38 19.21
C ASP A 859 -45.24 12.26 19.46
N GLY A 860 -45.60 13.06 18.47
CA GLY A 860 -46.79 13.92 18.44
C GLY A 860 -47.78 13.49 17.35
N ALA A 861 -48.60 14.45 16.89
CA ALA A 861 -49.45 14.24 15.72
C ALA A 861 -48.60 14.26 14.44
N ALA A 862 -48.98 13.47 13.44
CA ALA A 862 -48.29 13.48 12.14
C ALA A 862 -48.21 14.91 11.55
N PRO A 863 -47.06 15.30 10.95
CA PRO A 863 -45.91 14.47 10.63
C PRO A 863 -44.86 14.31 11.76
N SER A 864 -45.11 14.82 12.97
CA SER A 864 -44.16 14.80 14.09
C SER A 864 -44.06 13.44 14.79
N THR A 865 -43.65 12.40 14.08
CA THR A 865 -43.30 11.09 14.69
C THR A 865 -41.87 10.71 14.33
N ARG A 866 -41.15 10.07 15.26
CA ARG A 866 -39.80 9.53 15.03
C ARG A 866 -39.78 8.57 13.85
N ALA A 867 -40.85 7.80 13.65
CA ALA A 867 -41.01 6.94 12.49
C ALA A 867 -41.01 7.73 11.16
N ALA A 868 -41.78 8.82 11.07
CA ALA A 868 -41.79 9.65 9.87
C ALA A 868 -40.44 10.35 9.65
N LEU A 869 -39.77 10.78 10.72
CA LEU A 869 -38.45 11.41 10.64
C LEU A 869 -37.36 10.43 10.18
N LEU A 870 -37.26 9.26 10.81
CA LEU A 870 -36.32 8.22 10.42
C LEU A 870 -36.51 7.80 8.97
N ASP A 871 -37.76 7.59 8.55
CA ASP A 871 -38.08 7.27 7.16
C ASP A 871 -37.68 8.39 6.19
N SER A 872 -37.89 9.65 6.57
CA SER A 872 -37.49 10.81 5.76
C SER A 872 -35.97 10.92 5.59
N ILE A 873 -35.20 10.62 6.64
CA ILE A 873 -33.72 10.59 6.57
C ILE A 873 -33.25 9.42 5.69
N MET A 874 -33.86 8.23 5.80
CA MET A 874 -33.55 7.10 4.92
C MET A 874 -33.81 7.43 3.44
N HIS A 875 -34.94 8.07 3.13
CA HIS A 875 -35.23 8.55 1.78
C HIS A 875 -34.23 9.62 1.30
N PHE A 876 -33.79 10.54 2.19
CA PHE A 876 -32.72 11.48 1.87
C PHE A 876 -31.41 10.75 1.54
N PHE A 877 -31.08 9.69 2.26
CA PHE A 877 -29.94 8.82 1.95
C PHE A 877 -30.11 8.01 0.66
N GLY A 878 -31.31 7.96 0.09
CA GLY A 878 -31.65 7.16 -1.09
C GLY A 878 -31.91 5.69 -0.74
N VAL A 879 -32.08 5.37 0.55
CA VAL A 879 -32.42 4.03 1.03
C VAL A 879 -33.92 3.95 1.22
N THR A 880 -34.59 3.12 0.43
CA THR A 880 -36.06 3.00 0.45
C THR A 880 -36.49 1.59 0.78
N THR A 881 -37.55 1.41 1.57
CA THR A 881 -38.26 0.14 1.64
C THR A 881 -39.22 0.03 0.46
N GLY A 882 -38.86 -0.76 -0.54
CA GLY A 882 -39.81 -1.17 -1.56
C GLY A 882 -40.77 -2.23 -1.01
N ILE A 883 -42.08 -2.09 -1.26
CA ILE A 883 -42.82 -3.27 -1.69
C ILE A 883 -42.36 -3.44 -3.14
N GLN A 884 -41.38 -4.31 -3.38
CA GLN A 884 -41.24 -4.86 -4.72
C GLN A 884 -42.62 -5.48 -5.03
N GLU A 885 -43.34 -4.93 -6.01
CA GLU A 885 -44.27 -5.75 -6.75
C GLU A 885 -43.40 -6.81 -7.41
N THR A 886 -43.23 -7.95 -6.73
CA THR A 886 -42.59 -9.10 -7.30
C THR A 886 -43.47 -9.51 -8.49
N GLU A 887 -43.11 -9.08 -9.69
CA GLU A 887 -43.30 -9.97 -10.83
C GLU A 887 -42.51 -11.21 -10.46
N ILE A 888 -43.22 -12.21 -9.93
CA ILE A 888 -42.67 -13.53 -9.66
C ILE A 888 -42.32 -14.09 -11.04
N MET A 889 -41.11 -13.77 -11.52
CA MET A 889 -40.39 -14.60 -12.47
C MET A 889 -40.04 -15.87 -11.72
N ARG A 890 -41.02 -16.77 -11.72
CA ARG A 890 -40.96 -18.11 -11.14
C ARG A 890 -39.80 -18.86 -11.80
N GLU A 891 -39.00 -19.51 -10.95
CA GLU A 891 -37.91 -20.44 -11.26
C GLU A 891 -38.00 -21.08 -12.66
N LEU A 892 -36.92 -20.96 -13.45
CA LEU A 892 -36.73 -21.73 -14.68
C LEU A 892 -36.40 -23.20 -14.36
N THR A 893 -37.41 -23.94 -13.92
CA THR A 893 -37.61 -25.30 -14.44
C THR A 893 -38.40 -25.08 -15.73
N TYR A 894 -37.79 -25.26 -16.92
CA TYR A 894 -38.32 -24.84 -18.23
C TYR A 894 -39.74 -25.39 -18.56
N ILE A 895 -40.76 -24.79 -17.95
CA ILE A 895 -42.17 -24.88 -18.32
C ILE A 895 -42.63 -23.45 -18.59
N THR A 896 -42.80 -23.07 -19.86
CA THR A 896 -43.42 -21.78 -20.20
C THR A 896 -44.91 -22.00 -20.43
N PHE A 897 -45.75 -21.08 -19.96
CA PHE A 897 -47.21 -21.13 -20.11
C PHE A 897 -47.78 -19.71 -20.25
N ASP A 898 -47.98 -19.27 -21.49
CA ASP A 898 -48.36 -17.91 -21.84
C ASP A 898 -49.74 -17.85 -22.49
N ILE A 899 -50.52 -16.82 -22.14
CA ILE A 899 -51.86 -16.58 -22.69
C ILE A 899 -51.91 -15.20 -23.33
N PHE A 900 -52.04 -15.16 -24.67
CA PHE A 900 -52.02 -13.91 -25.40
C PHE A 900 -52.93 -13.92 -26.64
N PRO A 901 -53.59 -12.80 -27.00
CA PRO A 901 -53.74 -11.58 -26.20
C PRO A 901 -54.64 -11.82 -24.98
N ASN A 902 -54.42 -11.11 -23.87
CA ASN A 902 -55.28 -11.16 -22.69
C ASN A 902 -55.30 -9.79 -21.98
N PRO A 903 -56.43 -9.05 -21.89
CA PRO A 903 -57.77 -9.41 -22.33
C PRO A 903 -57.86 -9.75 -23.82
N CYS A 904 -58.66 -10.76 -24.14
CA CYS A 904 -58.78 -11.28 -25.49
C CYS A 904 -60.12 -10.88 -26.12
N ARG A 905 -60.14 -10.67 -27.43
CA ARG A 905 -61.36 -10.41 -28.19
C ARG A 905 -61.64 -11.53 -29.19
N GLY A 906 -62.63 -12.36 -28.89
CA GLY A 906 -63.12 -13.44 -29.76
C GLY A 906 -62.24 -14.71 -29.84
N LYS A 907 -60.95 -14.63 -29.58
CA LYS A 907 -60.07 -15.80 -29.40
C LYS A 907 -58.86 -15.46 -28.53
N VAL A 908 -58.30 -16.48 -27.90
CA VAL A 908 -57.06 -16.40 -27.14
C VAL A 908 -56.14 -17.55 -27.53
N THR A 909 -54.84 -17.27 -27.59
CA THR A 909 -53.82 -18.27 -27.85
C THR A 909 -53.15 -18.65 -26.54
N ILE A 910 -53.08 -19.95 -26.26
CA ILE A 910 -52.41 -20.55 -25.12
C ILE A 910 -51.14 -21.21 -25.67
N LYS A 911 -49.97 -20.69 -25.31
CA LYS A 911 -48.66 -21.13 -25.76
C LYS A 911 -47.94 -21.75 -24.59
N TYR A 912 -47.32 -22.92 -24.79
CA TYR A 912 -46.60 -23.58 -23.72
C TYR A 912 -45.41 -24.39 -24.22
N CYS A 913 -44.44 -24.60 -23.35
CA CYS A 913 -43.28 -25.46 -23.59
C CYS A 913 -43.03 -26.28 -22.34
N THR A 914 -42.85 -27.59 -22.46
CA THR A 914 -42.53 -28.49 -21.34
C THR A 914 -41.70 -29.67 -21.87
N PRO A 915 -40.77 -30.24 -21.08
CA PRO A 915 -40.03 -31.44 -21.48
C PRO A 915 -40.88 -32.72 -21.52
N ASP A 916 -42.10 -32.70 -20.96
CA ASP A 916 -42.92 -33.89 -20.73
C ASP A 916 -43.87 -34.24 -21.88
N ALA A 917 -44.19 -35.54 -22.02
CA ALA A 917 -44.86 -36.10 -23.19
C ALA A 917 -46.40 -36.19 -23.08
N THR A 918 -47.03 -35.81 -21.95
CA THR A 918 -48.49 -35.86 -21.78
C THR A 918 -48.99 -34.64 -21.02
N ILE A 919 -49.94 -33.91 -21.62
CA ILE A 919 -50.42 -32.62 -21.14
C ILE A 919 -51.95 -32.60 -21.22
N LEU A 920 -52.57 -32.11 -20.16
CA LEU A 920 -54.00 -31.85 -20.07
C LEU A 920 -54.24 -30.37 -19.77
N LEU A 921 -55.00 -29.71 -20.63
CA LEU A 921 -55.42 -28.32 -20.46
C LEU A 921 -56.93 -28.28 -20.23
N LYS A 922 -57.40 -27.57 -19.20
CA LYS A 922 -58.83 -27.41 -18.91
C LYS A 922 -59.17 -25.95 -18.72
N ILE A 923 -60.28 -25.50 -19.29
CA ILE A 923 -60.80 -24.14 -19.13
C ILE A 923 -62.03 -24.20 -18.23
N TYR A 924 -62.07 -23.33 -17.23
CA TYR A 924 -63.13 -23.23 -16.22
C TYR A 924 -63.81 -21.87 -16.28
N ASP A 925 -65.10 -21.83 -15.96
CA ASP A 925 -65.78 -20.58 -15.61
C ASP A 925 -65.50 -20.20 -14.14
N ILE A 926 -65.91 -18.98 -13.74
CA ILE A 926 -65.69 -18.47 -12.36
C ILE A 926 -66.31 -19.32 -11.24
N SER A 927 -67.23 -20.24 -11.58
CA SER A 927 -67.82 -21.16 -10.59
C SER A 927 -67.01 -22.45 -10.41
N GLY A 928 -65.90 -22.60 -11.14
CA GLY A 928 -65.04 -23.78 -11.14
C GLY A 928 -65.56 -24.93 -12.01
N ARG A 929 -66.55 -24.68 -12.89
CA ARG A 929 -67.04 -25.67 -13.84
C ARG A 929 -66.18 -25.66 -15.10
N ILE A 930 -65.72 -26.84 -15.53
CA ILE A 930 -65.02 -27.02 -16.82
C ILE A 930 -65.97 -26.67 -17.97
N VAL A 931 -65.53 -25.75 -18.81
CA VAL A 931 -66.23 -25.33 -20.02
C VAL A 931 -65.57 -25.90 -21.27
N ASP A 932 -64.26 -26.15 -21.28
CA ASP A 932 -63.54 -26.75 -22.41
C ASP A 932 -62.27 -27.48 -21.94
N GLN A 933 -61.73 -28.43 -22.71
CA GLN A 933 -60.45 -29.09 -22.39
C GLN A 933 -59.72 -29.65 -23.62
N PHE A 934 -58.40 -29.72 -23.52
CA PHE A 934 -57.50 -30.20 -24.58
C PHE A 934 -56.47 -31.16 -24.00
N GLN A 935 -56.36 -32.36 -24.57
CA GLN A 935 -55.30 -33.31 -24.22
C GLN A 935 -54.30 -33.41 -25.38
N GLN A 936 -53.01 -33.26 -25.08
CA GLN A 936 -51.93 -33.29 -26.07
C GLN A 936 -50.83 -34.25 -25.62
N ASN A 937 -50.33 -35.06 -26.55
CA ASN A 937 -49.22 -35.99 -26.33
C ASN A 937 -48.05 -35.68 -27.29
N PRO A 938 -47.31 -34.58 -27.07
CA PRO A 938 -46.19 -34.22 -27.94
C PRO A 938 -45.02 -35.21 -27.80
N ASN A 939 -44.21 -35.35 -28.86
CA ASN A 939 -42.98 -36.16 -28.81
C ASN A 939 -42.01 -35.61 -27.74
N PRO A 940 -41.26 -36.45 -27.00
CA PRO A 940 -40.34 -35.99 -25.96
C PRO A 940 -39.27 -35.02 -26.50
N GLY A 941 -39.16 -33.83 -25.91
CA GLY A 941 -38.19 -32.78 -26.27
C GLY A 941 -38.75 -31.34 -26.12
N ILE A 942 -37.87 -30.36 -25.85
CA ILE A 942 -38.25 -28.94 -25.64
C ILE A 942 -38.70 -28.33 -26.97
N SER A 943 -40.01 -28.31 -27.21
CA SER A 943 -40.60 -27.66 -28.38
C SER A 943 -41.86 -26.89 -27.99
N VAL A 944 -41.98 -25.66 -28.49
CA VAL A 944 -43.11 -24.79 -28.14
C VAL A 944 -44.38 -25.23 -28.86
N GLN A 945 -45.43 -25.47 -28.09
CA GLN A 945 -46.75 -25.84 -28.56
C GLN A 945 -47.74 -24.69 -28.42
N THR A 946 -48.84 -24.73 -29.17
CA THR A 946 -49.83 -23.66 -29.20
C THR A 946 -51.24 -24.20 -29.44
N ILE A 947 -52.18 -23.75 -28.61
CA ILE A 947 -53.62 -24.02 -28.73
C ILE A 947 -54.35 -22.67 -28.83
N THR A 948 -55.44 -22.63 -29.60
CA THR A 948 -56.30 -21.45 -29.69
C THR A 948 -57.69 -21.79 -29.18
N TRP A 949 -58.19 -21.01 -28.22
CA TRP A 949 -59.54 -21.12 -27.71
C TRP A 949 -60.40 -19.93 -28.17
N HIS A 950 -61.63 -20.20 -28.60
CA HIS A 950 -62.52 -19.23 -29.24
C HIS A 950 -63.66 -18.73 -28.33
N GLY A 951 -63.62 -19.04 -27.03
CA GLY A 951 -64.69 -18.68 -26.09
C GLY A 951 -65.97 -19.48 -26.31
N GLU A 952 -65.81 -20.76 -26.61
CA GLU A 952 -66.90 -21.73 -26.80
C GLU A 952 -66.70 -22.89 -25.82
N ASP A 953 -67.79 -23.55 -25.42
CA ASP A 953 -67.71 -24.77 -24.62
C ASP A 953 -67.47 -26.02 -25.49
N GLU A 954 -67.25 -27.19 -24.88
CA GLU A 954 -67.02 -28.47 -25.59
C GLU A 954 -68.12 -28.84 -26.61
N LEU A 955 -69.32 -28.25 -26.51
CA LEU A 955 -70.44 -28.48 -27.44
C LEU A 955 -70.52 -27.39 -28.53
N GLY A 956 -69.50 -26.53 -28.64
CA GLY A 956 -69.43 -25.40 -29.58
C GLY A 956 -70.38 -24.26 -29.23
N ARG A 957 -70.90 -24.20 -28.00
CA ARG A 957 -71.81 -23.14 -27.58
C ARG A 957 -71.00 -21.96 -27.07
N ARG A 958 -71.40 -20.79 -27.56
CA ARG A 958 -70.77 -19.51 -27.26
C ARG A 958 -70.92 -19.12 -25.79
N LEU A 959 -69.79 -18.89 -25.13
CA LEU A 959 -69.74 -18.45 -23.73
C LEU A 959 -69.85 -16.91 -23.61
N PRO A 960 -70.38 -16.39 -22.48
CA PRO A 960 -70.54 -14.95 -22.24
C PRO A 960 -69.19 -14.22 -22.03
N ASN A 961 -69.21 -12.89 -22.10
CA ASN A 961 -68.06 -12.08 -21.67
C ASN A 961 -67.84 -12.30 -20.18
N GLY A 962 -66.59 -12.47 -19.76
CA GLY A 962 -66.29 -12.75 -18.36
C GLY A 962 -64.87 -13.24 -18.14
N VAL A 963 -64.61 -13.61 -16.90
CA VAL A 963 -63.34 -14.20 -16.49
C VAL A 963 -63.47 -15.72 -16.56
N TYR A 964 -62.47 -16.34 -17.19
CA TYR A 964 -62.30 -17.79 -17.25
C TYR A 964 -60.90 -18.11 -16.71
N PHE A 965 -60.66 -19.37 -16.38
CA PHE A 965 -59.36 -19.84 -15.93
C PHE A 965 -58.95 -21.03 -16.78
N VAL A 966 -57.74 -21.04 -17.32
CA VAL A 966 -57.19 -22.23 -17.96
C VAL A 966 -56.11 -22.83 -17.07
N GLU A 967 -56.23 -24.13 -16.86
CA GLU A 967 -55.32 -24.95 -16.08
C GLU A 967 -54.52 -25.84 -17.03
N PHE A 968 -53.20 -25.80 -16.93
CA PHE A 968 -52.24 -26.71 -17.54
C PHE A 968 -51.81 -27.73 -16.49
N ASP A 969 -51.87 -29.02 -16.83
CA ASP A 969 -51.46 -30.12 -15.96
C ASP A 969 -50.63 -31.13 -16.78
N ASN A 970 -49.40 -31.40 -16.37
CA ASN A 970 -48.53 -32.41 -16.96
C ASN A 970 -48.23 -33.59 -16.03
N GLY A 971 -48.99 -33.74 -14.94
CA GLY A 971 -48.84 -34.79 -13.93
C GLY A 971 -47.94 -34.39 -12.75
N ASP A 972 -46.83 -33.68 -13.03
CA ASP A 972 -45.89 -33.21 -12.00
C ASP A 972 -46.14 -31.74 -11.61
N HIS A 973 -46.67 -30.94 -12.54
CA HIS A 973 -46.94 -29.51 -12.36
C HIS A 973 -48.35 -29.16 -12.84
N VAL A 974 -49.03 -28.34 -12.03
CA VAL A 974 -50.31 -27.72 -12.38
C VAL A 974 -50.15 -26.20 -12.36
N LEU A 975 -50.39 -25.55 -13.49
CA LEU A 975 -50.38 -24.09 -13.65
C LEU A 975 -51.79 -23.64 -14.00
N THR A 976 -52.25 -22.50 -13.46
CA THR A 976 -53.56 -21.94 -13.81
C THR A 976 -53.43 -20.47 -14.08
N GLU A 977 -53.96 -20.04 -15.22
CA GLU A 977 -53.91 -18.66 -15.67
C GLU A 977 -55.30 -18.13 -16.00
N LYS A 978 -55.47 -16.83 -15.80
CA LYS A 978 -56.76 -16.16 -15.97
C LYS A 978 -56.94 -15.68 -17.41
N ILE A 979 -58.07 -15.98 -18.04
CA ILE A 979 -58.48 -15.42 -19.34
C ILE A 979 -59.59 -14.39 -19.11
N ILE A 980 -59.34 -13.13 -19.48
CA ILE A 980 -60.37 -12.10 -19.55
C ILE A 980 -60.92 -12.12 -20.99
N PHE A 981 -62.10 -12.73 -21.16
CA PHE A 981 -62.73 -12.90 -22.47
C PHE A 981 -63.78 -11.80 -22.72
N ILE A 982 -63.54 -11.01 -23.76
CA ILE A 982 -64.41 -9.92 -24.18
C ILE A 982 -64.82 -10.19 -25.63
N ARG A 983 -66.05 -9.83 -26.01
CA ARG A 983 -66.51 -9.89 -27.41
C ARG A 983 -66.54 -8.55 -28.10
#